data_AF-A0A917WTC2-F1
#
_entry.id   AF-A0A917WTC2-F1
#
_cell.length_a   1.000
_cell.length_b   1.000
_cell.length_c   1.000
_cell.angle_alpha   90.00
_cell.angle_beta   90.00
_cell.angle_gamma   90.00
#
_symmetry.space_group_name_H-M   'P 1'
#
loop_
_entity.id
_entity.type
_entity.pdbx_description
1 polymer ?
#
loop_
_entity_poly.entity_id
_entity_poly.type
_entity_poly.pdbx_seq_one_letter_code
_entity_poly.pdbx_strand_id
1 'polypeptide(L)'
;MRTATTTGRRPLWWHRLDSAAGGLPLDLGLYAASATFAAVTAATSTLTPHRAWGATAALGYLAVTLAAVGQLLVRRHRPNSPLVGVPARWLVTALGFTSAVLLPLIAQSAQRAAGRTDRAQEEVLVVEESGRRLLESGTPYLGPDAIAALHPDDQLLGYTPYQPGMALFGLPRALSDAWWTDARVWFAIGTTLVLLLAVRILRHPAAGARHDALLLRGAQAATVLPICALTLATGGDDLPVLALCLLALAFAATARPGPAGIAVGLAGALKLFAWPVAAVLIIWGFARRAGLRVAAGALGLPAAALLPALLVDSEALVENVLRFPLGHGLVTSPAQSPFPGHLIAGALPAGRAIAAALLIGTGLVIAVRLARRPPRTAHAAALICGYGLLAAILLMPATRFGYLLYPIAFLLWAPALAQPPDPATGGRRVPAGRRPEGMTRYRDRAEAGRVLADRLTALIGEPDVVVLGLVRGGVPVARVVAERLGVPLDVLVVRKLGMPMAPEVAFGALGPGGVRVLNDMVASHLGPDDIAEVQRREQAELDRREQLYRTGRPPLDLTGRIAVIVDDGLATGATARAAVQVARQLGARRVVVAVPVSSEEAYEMLAAEADQVICPQRPPTFGAVGAYYDDFHEVPDDEVTAALTATG
;
A
#
# COMPACT_ATOMS: atom_id res chain seq x y z
N MET A 1 -4.56 -30.70 -33.52
CA MET A 1 -4.57 -29.32 -34.07
C MET A 1 -4.79 -28.36 -32.89
N ARG A 2 -3.84 -27.44 -32.71
CA ARG A 2 -3.60 -26.46 -31.63
C ARG A 2 -4.64 -26.30 -30.50
N THR A 3 -4.21 -26.63 -29.28
CA THR A 3 -4.79 -26.25 -27.98
C THR A 3 -4.53 -24.76 -27.69
N ALA A 4 -5.60 -23.98 -27.57
CA ALA A 4 -5.53 -22.57 -27.14
C ALA A 4 -5.44 -22.50 -25.61
N THR A 5 -4.40 -21.84 -25.14
CA THR A 5 -4.05 -21.67 -23.73
C THR A 5 -4.86 -20.53 -23.12
N THR A 6 -5.60 -20.82 -22.04
CA THR A 6 -6.25 -19.83 -21.18
C THR A 6 -5.21 -18.91 -20.54
N THR A 7 -5.25 -17.63 -20.85
CA THR A 7 -4.44 -16.58 -20.24
C THR A 7 -4.95 -16.24 -18.84
N GLY A 8 -4.66 -17.12 -17.87
CA GLY A 8 -4.68 -16.74 -16.46
C GLY A 8 -3.63 -15.65 -16.23
N ARG A 9 -4.04 -14.51 -15.67
CA ARG A 9 -3.12 -13.45 -15.22
C ARG A 9 -2.03 -14.10 -14.38
N ARG A 10 -0.82 -14.20 -14.94
CA ARG A 10 0.33 -14.77 -14.24
C ARG A 10 0.58 -13.88 -13.01
N PRO A 11 0.64 -14.43 -11.78
CA PRO A 11 1.07 -13.64 -10.65
C PRO A 11 2.42 -13.02 -10.98
N LEU A 12 2.55 -11.70 -10.75
CA LEU A 12 3.79 -10.95 -10.94
C LEU A 12 4.95 -11.79 -10.39
N TRP A 13 6.03 -11.90 -11.15
CA TRP A 13 7.15 -12.78 -10.86
C TRP A 13 7.71 -12.61 -9.42
N TRP A 14 7.64 -11.39 -8.87
CA TRP A 14 7.95 -11.08 -7.47
C TRP A 14 7.09 -11.83 -6.45
N HIS A 15 5.79 -11.98 -6.68
CA HIS A 15 4.91 -12.75 -5.79
C HIS A 15 5.26 -14.25 -5.80
N ARG A 16 5.71 -14.78 -6.95
CA ARG A 16 6.21 -16.16 -7.04
C ARG A 16 7.51 -16.34 -6.26
N LEU A 17 8.42 -15.37 -6.29
CA LEU A 17 9.67 -15.39 -5.52
C LEU A 17 9.45 -15.24 -4.01
N ASP A 18 8.55 -14.36 -3.58
CA ASP A 18 8.28 -14.13 -2.14
C ASP A 18 7.51 -15.28 -1.49
N SER A 19 6.73 -16.03 -2.27
CA SER A 19 6.05 -17.26 -1.81
C SER A 19 6.87 -18.54 -2.00
N ALA A 20 7.85 -18.54 -2.92
CA ALA A 20 8.73 -19.67 -3.15
C ALA A 20 9.55 -19.98 -1.89
N ALA A 21 9.57 -21.27 -1.51
CA ALA A 21 10.26 -21.73 -0.31
C ALA A 21 10.04 -20.80 0.91
N GLY A 22 8.80 -20.33 1.09
CA GLY A 22 8.37 -19.50 2.22
C GLY A 22 9.15 -18.21 2.41
N GLY A 23 9.67 -17.63 1.32
CA GLY A 23 10.36 -16.34 1.30
C GLY A 23 11.88 -16.39 1.55
N LEU A 24 12.45 -17.57 1.79
CA LEU A 24 13.89 -17.78 2.00
C LEU A 24 14.77 -17.37 0.80
N PRO A 25 14.39 -17.60 -0.48
CA PRO A 25 15.21 -17.17 -1.62
C PRO A 25 15.40 -15.65 -1.67
N LEU A 26 14.38 -14.89 -1.28
CA LEU A 26 14.48 -13.43 -1.17
C LEU A 26 15.33 -13.00 0.03
N ASP A 27 15.27 -13.71 1.17
CA ASP A 27 16.18 -13.44 2.30
C ASP A 27 17.64 -13.65 1.87
N LEU A 28 17.92 -14.77 1.19
CA LEU A 28 19.24 -15.06 0.65
C LEU A 28 19.70 -13.95 -0.30
N GLY A 29 18.84 -13.57 -1.25
CA GLY A 29 19.16 -12.50 -2.20
C GLY A 29 19.44 -11.16 -1.50
N LEU A 30 18.62 -10.80 -0.51
CA LEU A 30 18.82 -9.60 0.32
C LEU A 30 20.17 -9.63 1.02
N TYR A 31 20.48 -10.70 1.76
CA TYR A 31 21.72 -10.77 2.54
C TYR A 31 22.97 -10.85 1.67
N ALA A 32 22.91 -11.61 0.57
CA ALA A 32 24.03 -11.74 -0.35
C ALA A 32 24.32 -10.40 -1.05
N ALA A 33 23.30 -9.72 -1.58
CA ALA A 33 23.45 -8.40 -2.17
C ALA A 33 23.95 -7.36 -1.14
N SER A 34 23.52 -7.49 0.11
CA SER A 34 23.98 -6.65 1.22
C SER A 34 25.45 -6.88 1.57
N ALA A 35 25.91 -8.13 1.55
CA ALA A 35 27.32 -8.48 1.76
C ALA A 35 28.19 -7.85 0.66
N THR A 36 27.77 -7.97 -0.61
CA THR A 36 28.46 -7.33 -1.73
C THR A 36 28.48 -5.82 -1.59
N PHE A 37 27.34 -5.20 -1.26
CA PHE A 37 27.26 -3.75 -1.06
C PHE A 37 28.22 -3.28 0.05
N ALA A 38 28.23 -3.97 1.19
CA ALA A 38 29.12 -3.63 2.32
C ALA A 38 30.61 -3.80 1.95
N ALA A 39 30.96 -4.87 1.22
CA ALA A 39 32.33 -5.09 0.74
C ALA A 39 32.78 -4.01 -0.25
N VAL A 40 31.93 -3.64 -1.21
CA VAL A 40 32.18 -2.54 -2.15
C VAL A 40 32.34 -1.22 -1.39
N THR A 41 31.48 -0.97 -0.40
CA THR A 41 31.56 0.24 0.44
C THR A 41 32.88 0.29 1.22
N ALA A 42 33.34 -0.84 1.76
CA ALA A 42 34.63 -0.96 2.44
C ALA A 42 35.80 -0.61 1.52
N ALA A 43 35.75 -1.07 0.27
CA ALA A 43 36.83 -0.91 -0.71
C ALA A 43 36.85 0.46 -1.40
N THR A 44 35.68 1.07 -1.65
CA THR A 44 35.56 2.21 -2.57
C THR A 44 35.14 3.52 -1.91
N SER A 45 34.57 3.50 -0.70
CA SER A 45 34.05 4.72 -0.09
C SER A 45 35.17 5.69 0.28
N THR A 46 35.00 6.97 -0.04
CA THR A 46 35.92 8.03 0.39
C THR A 46 35.69 8.45 1.85
N LEU A 47 34.50 8.17 2.40
CA LEU A 47 34.13 8.49 3.77
C LEU A 47 34.67 7.45 4.76
N THR A 48 35.45 7.89 5.75
CA THR A 48 36.06 7.02 6.76
C THR A 48 35.05 6.19 7.56
N PRO A 49 33.90 6.72 8.03
CA PRO A 49 32.94 5.91 8.79
C PRO A 49 32.27 4.84 7.91
N HIS A 50 32.05 5.14 6.63
CA HIS A 50 31.46 4.19 5.68
C HIS A 50 32.40 3.03 5.39
N ARG A 51 33.70 3.29 5.18
CA ARG A 51 34.69 2.23 5.01
C ARG A 51 34.77 1.32 6.24
N ALA A 52 34.79 1.93 7.43
CA ALA A 52 34.84 1.21 8.71
C ALA A 52 33.61 0.32 8.92
N TRP A 53 32.43 0.86 8.62
CA TRP A 53 31.18 0.09 8.60
C TRP A 53 31.25 -1.05 7.58
N GLY A 54 31.65 -0.78 6.33
CA GLY A 54 31.69 -1.78 5.28
C GLY A 54 32.57 -2.98 5.63
N ALA A 55 33.75 -2.72 6.21
CA ALA A 55 34.70 -3.77 6.60
C ALA A 55 34.13 -4.74 7.66
N THR A 56 33.29 -4.24 8.56
CA THR A 56 32.68 -5.05 9.63
C THR A 56 31.34 -5.65 9.19
N ALA A 57 30.49 -4.86 8.54
CA ALA A 57 29.18 -5.29 8.06
C ALA A 57 29.26 -6.34 6.96
N ALA A 58 30.29 -6.33 6.10
CA ALA A 58 30.47 -7.35 5.06
C ALA A 58 30.57 -8.77 5.66
N LEU A 59 31.30 -8.92 6.76
CA LEU A 59 31.42 -10.19 7.49
C LEU A 59 30.08 -10.57 8.15
N GLY A 60 29.39 -9.60 8.75
CA GLY A 60 28.06 -9.81 9.34
C GLY A 60 27.04 -10.29 8.33
N TYR A 61 26.93 -9.61 7.18
CA TYR A 61 26.06 -10.00 6.08
C TYR A 61 26.44 -11.36 5.47
N LEU A 62 27.73 -11.66 5.32
CA LEU A 62 28.18 -12.98 4.86
C LEU A 62 27.72 -14.08 5.83
N ALA A 63 27.84 -13.87 7.14
CA ALA A 63 27.41 -14.84 8.14
C ALA A 63 25.89 -15.12 8.05
N VAL A 64 25.04 -14.09 7.93
CA VAL A 64 23.59 -14.30 7.78
C VAL A 64 23.18 -14.82 6.40
N THR A 65 23.99 -14.55 5.37
CA THR A 65 23.85 -15.19 4.05
C THR A 65 24.05 -16.70 4.16
N LEU A 66 25.13 -17.13 4.83
CA LEU A 66 25.41 -18.55 5.08
C LEU A 66 24.32 -19.20 5.94
N ALA A 67 23.78 -18.48 6.94
CA ALA A 67 22.64 -18.96 7.72
C ALA A 67 21.40 -19.18 6.83
N ALA A 68 21.08 -18.25 5.93
CA ALA A 68 19.97 -18.39 4.98
C ALA A 68 20.18 -19.55 3.98
N VAL A 69 21.41 -19.78 3.52
CA VAL A 69 21.77 -20.99 2.73
C VAL A 69 21.50 -22.25 3.55
N GLY A 70 21.93 -22.28 4.82
CA GLY A 70 21.64 -23.38 5.74
C GLY A 70 20.13 -23.63 5.90
N GLN A 71 19.33 -22.57 6.03
CA GLN A 71 17.86 -22.69 6.09
C GLN A 71 17.27 -23.29 4.82
N LEU A 72 17.75 -22.91 3.63
CA LEU A 72 17.30 -23.50 2.37
C LEU A 72 17.67 -24.99 2.26
N LEU A 73 18.88 -25.35 2.66
CA LEU A 73 19.34 -26.75 2.66
C LEU A 73 18.53 -27.61 3.64
N VAL A 74 18.29 -27.10 4.85
CA VAL A 74 17.44 -27.79 5.84
C VAL A 74 16.02 -27.92 5.31
N ARG A 75 15.45 -26.90 4.67
CA ARG A 75 14.08 -26.94 4.15
C ARG A 75 13.91 -27.99 3.06
N ARG A 76 14.92 -28.20 2.21
CA ARG A 76 14.92 -29.22 1.16
C ARG A 76 14.78 -30.64 1.72
N HIS A 77 15.35 -30.91 2.89
CA HIS A 77 15.35 -32.24 3.51
C HIS A 77 14.31 -32.40 4.62
N ARG A 78 14.00 -31.31 5.34
CA ARG A 78 13.09 -31.27 6.50
C ARG A 78 12.22 -30.01 6.43
N PRO A 79 11.17 -29.99 5.59
CA PRO A 79 10.35 -28.80 5.35
C PRO A 79 9.59 -28.29 6.58
N ASN A 80 9.34 -29.17 7.56
CA ASN A 80 8.64 -28.85 8.81
C ASN A 80 9.58 -28.50 9.98
N SER A 81 10.89 -28.32 9.72
CA SER A 81 11.86 -27.98 10.76
C SER A 81 11.57 -26.59 11.36
N PRO A 82 11.69 -26.40 12.69
CA PRO A 82 11.56 -25.08 13.30
C PRO A 82 12.62 -24.10 12.77
N LEU A 83 13.73 -24.61 12.21
CA LEU A 83 14.83 -23.80 11.68
C LEU A 83 14.51 -23.06 10.37
N VAL A 84 13.40 -23.37 9.70
CA VAL A 84 13.05 -22.82 8.37
C VAL A 84 11.77 -22.00 8.36
N GLY A 85 11.08 -21.91 9.51
CA GLY A 85 9.87 -21.12 9.69
C GLY A 85 10.15 -19.63 9.89
N VAL A 86 9.07 -18.84 9.89
CA VAL A 86 9.13 -17.37 10.11
C VAL A 86 9.87 -16.99 11.40
N PRO A 87 9.72 -17.67 12.56
CA PRO A 87 10.48 -17.34 13.76
C PRO A 87 12.01 -17.44 13.58
N ALA A 88 12.50 -18.49 12.90
CA ALA A 88 13.93 -18.63 12.63
C ALA A 88 14.43 -17.55 11.66
N ARG A 89 13.60 -17.13 10.70
CA ARG A 89 13.93 -16.00 9.80
C ARG A 89 13.99 -14.66 10.55
N TRP A 90 13.14 -14.44 11.55
CA TRP A 90 13.27 -13.30 12.47
C TRP A 90 14.58 -13.33 13.25
N LEU A 91 15.00 -14.51 13.73
CA LEU A 91 16.29 -14.66 14.42
C LEU A 91 17.47 -14.31 13.51
N VAL A 92 17.48 -14.82 12.26
CA VAL A 92 18.52 -14.48 11.28
C VAL A 92 18.52 -12.98 10.97
N THR A 93 17.35 -12.36 10.88
CA THR A 93 17.22 -10.90 10.69
C THR A 93 17.78 -10.13 11.88
N ALA A 94 17.49 -10.56 13.11
CA ALA A 94 18.04 -9.96 14.33
C ALA A 94 19.57 -10.08 14.40
N LEU A 95 20.12 -11.24 14.02
CA LEU A 95 21.57 -11.43 13.90
C LEU A 95 22.17 -10.51 12.83
N GLY A 96 21.46 -10.31 11.72
CA GLY A 96 21.86 -9.37 10.66
C GLY A 96 21.90 -7.94 11.17
N PHE A 97 20.86 -7.50 11.88
CA PHE A 97 20.82 -6.17 12.50
C PHE A 97 21.93 -5.98 13.54
N THR A 98 22.15 -6.96 14.42
CA THR A 98 23.22 -6.87 15.43
C THR A 98 24.59 -6.79 14.78
N SER A 99 24.87 -7.64 13.79
CA SER A 99 26.19 -7.72 13.16
C SER A 99 26.48 -6.59 12.17
N ALA A 100 25.47 -6.11 11.42
CA ALA A 100 25.64 -5.07 10.40
C ALA A 100 25.33 -3.66 10.90
N VAL A 101 24.68 -3.49 12.07
CA VAL A 101 24.33 -2.18 12.63
C VAL A 101 24.92 -1.98 14.01
N LEU A 102 24.48 -2.77 15.01
CA LEU A 102 24.84 -2.50 16.40
C LEU A 102 26.33 -2.68 16.66
N LEU A 103 26.93 -3.75 16.15
CA LEU A 103 28.35 -4.03 16.30
C LEU A 103 29.23 -2.91 15.69
N PRO A 104 29.10 -2.53 14.39
CA PRO A 104 29.87 -1.42 13.83
C PRO A 104 29.61 -0.09 14.54
N LEU A 105 28.36 0.18 14.96
CA LEU A 105 28.00 1.41 15.66
C LEU A 105 28.73 1.49 17.00
N ILE A 106 28.64 0.45 17.84
CA ILE A 106 29.29 0.40 19.15
C ILE A 106 30.81 0.46 18.99
N ALA A 107 31.38 -0.29 18.05
CA ALA A 107 32.81 -0.27 17.79
C ALA A 107 33.31 1.12 17.38
N GLN A 108 32.60 1.80 16.48
CA GLN A 108 32.94 3.15 16.06
C GLN A 108 32.73 4.18 17.18
N SER A 109 31.68 4.05 17.99
CA SER A 109 31.42 4.93 19.13
C SER A 109 32.48 4.78 20.22
N ALA A 110 32.93 3.55 20.49
CA ALA A 110 34.05 3.28 21.39
C ALA A 110 35.37 3.85 20.85
N GLN A 111 35.61 3.75 19.54
CA GLN A 111 36.77 4.37 18.90
C GLN A 111 36.74 5.90 19.00
N ARG A 112 35.57 6.54 18.85
CA ARG A 112 35.39 7.99 19.08
C ARG A 112 35.71 8.37 20.51
N ALA A 113 35.16 7.66 21.48
CA ALA A 113 35.43 7.90 22.91
C ALA A 113 36.92 7.71 23.25
N ALA A 114 37.64 6.87 22.51
CA ALA A 114 39.08 6.69 22.62
C ALA A 114 39.92 7.69 21.79
N GLY A 115 39.31 8.72 21.19
CA GLY A 115 40.00 9.81 20.49
C GLY A 115 40.04 9.70 18.95
N ARG A 116 39.47 8.66 18.33
CA ARG A 116 39.35 8.60 16.86
C ARG A 116 38.11 9.36 16.38
N THR A 117 38.29 10.62 16.03
CA THR A 117 37.20 11.52 15.60
C THR A 117 36.65 11.20 14.20
N ASP A 118 37.35 10.42 13.38
CA ASP A 118 37.01 10.06 11.99
C ASP A 118 35.92 8.97 11.85
N ARG A 119 35.18 8.66 12.93
CA ARG A 119 34.30 7.49 13.06
C ARG A 119 32.80 7.81 13.13
N ALA A 120 32.42 9.04 12.83
CA ALA A 120 31.03 9.46 12.69
C ALA A 120 30.89 10.41 11.49
N GLN A 121 29.69 10.46 10.91
CA GLN A 121 29.35 11.49 9.93
C GLN A 121 29.07 12.83 10.61
N GLU A 122 29.16 13.92 9.84
CA GLU A 122 28.94 15.30 10.30
C GLU A 122 27.59 15.48 11.00
N GLU A 123 26.53 14.79 10.55
CA GLU A 123 25.20 14.87 11.16
C GLU A 123 25.17 14.42 12.63
N VAL A 124 26.06 13.51 13.05
CA VAL A 124 26.20 13.12 14.45
C VAL A 124 26.72 14.29 15.28
N LEU A 125 27.77 14.96 14.76
CA LEU A 125 28.38 16.10 15.43
C LEU A 125 27.40 17.26 15.54
N VAL A 126 26.67 17.55 14.46
CA VAL A 126 25.63 18.59 14.44
C VAL A 126 24.55 18.30 15.49
N VAL A 127 24.09 17.06 15.62
CA VAL A 127 23.06 16.71 16.61
C VAL A 127 23.59 16.78 18.04
N GLU A 128 24.77 16.24 18.31
CA GLU A 128 25.44 16.32 19.61
C GLU A 128 25.60 17.77 20.07
N GLU A 129 26.10 18.62 19.18
CA GLU A 129 26.31 20.04 19.43
C GLU A 129 25.00 20.81 19.59
N SER A 130 23.96 20.48 18.81
CA SER A 130 22.62 21.07 18.99
C SER A 130 22.00 20.73 20.35
N GLY A 131 22.27 19.53 20.87
CA GLY A 131 21.85 19.12 22.22
C GLY A 131 22.56 19.93 23.30
N ARG A 132 23.86 20.17 23.15
CA ARG A 132 24.64 21.04 24.05
C ARG A 132 24.09 22.46 24.06
N ARG A 133 23.86 23.06 22.89
CA ARG A 133 23.28 24.41 22.76
C ARG A 133 21.89 24.50 23.39
N LEU A 134 21.06 23.47 23.22
CA LEU A 134 19.72 23.43 23.83
C LEU A 134 19.80 23.50 25.36
N LEU A 135 20.78 22.84 25.99
CA LEU A 135 20.98 22.91 27.44
C LEU A 135 21.54 24.28 27.89
N GLU A 136 22.47 24.85 27.14
CA GLU A 136 23.19 26.07 27.53
C GLU A 136 22.39 27.35 27.24
N SER A 137 21.68 27.40 26.12
CA SER A 137 21.07 28.61 25.58
C SER A 137 19.55 28.52 25.41
N GLY A 138 18.94 27.36 25.66
CA GLY A 138 17.52 27.13 25.47
C GLY A 138 17.07 26.99 24.00
N THR A 139 18.01 27.05 23.05
CA THR A 139 17.77 26.83 21.62
C THR A 139 18.84 25.90 21.02
N PRO A 140 18.49 25.01 20.07
CA PRO A 140 19.47 24.17 19.41
C PRO A 140 20.23 24.88 18.27
N TYR A 141 19.86 26.12 17.95
CA TYR A 141 20.32 26.85 16.77
C TYR A 141 21.37 27.92 17.10
N LEU A 142 22.30 28.14 16.17
CA LEU A 142 23.16 29.32 16.16
C LEU A 142 22.59 30.39 15.23
N GLY A 143 22.67 31.65 15.65
CA GLY A 143 22.32 32.79 14.80
C GLY A 143 23.30 33.03 13.66
N PRO A 144 22.91 33.78 12.61
CA PRO A 144 23.75 34.05 11.44
C PRO A 144 25.12 34.63 11.79
N ASP A 145 25.18 35.61 12.70
CA ASP A 145 26.43 36.26 13.12
C ASP A 145 27.37 35.29 13.85
N ALA A 146 26.81 34.41 14.69
CA ALA A 146 27.57 33.39 15.39
C ALA A 146 28.15 32.35 14.43
N ILE A 147 27.41 31.99 13.37
CA ILE A 147 27.91 31.11 12.31
C ILE A 147 29.00 31.83 11.50
N ALA A 148 28.80 33.10 11.14
CA ALA A 148 29.78 33.88 10.39
C ALA A 148 31.11 34.08 11.15
N ALA A 149 31.05 34.09 12.49
CA ALA A 149 32.23 34.18 13.34
C ALA A 149 33.03 32.87 13.45
N LEU A 150 32.48 31.73 13.04
CA LEU A 150 33.22 30.46 12.99
C LEU A 150 34.30 30.49 11.91
N HIS A 151 35.35 29.69 12.10
CA HIS A 151 36.34 29.46 11.06
C HIS A 151 35.65 28.94 9.79
N PRO A 152 36.03 29.38 8.57
CA PRO A 152 35.35 29.00 7.33
C PRO A 152 35.09 27.50 7.15
N ASP A 153 36.03 26.66 7.59
CA ASP A 153 35.92 25.19 7.52
C ASP A 153 34.87 24.61 8.49
N ASP A 154 34.54 25.33 9.57
CA ASP A 154 33.60 24.90 10.62
C ASP A 154 32.19 25.50 10.44
N GLN A 155 32.03 26.48 9.55
CA GLN A 155 30.74 27.17 9.33
C GLN A 155 29.61 26.19 8.97
N LEU A 156 29.92 25.11 8.23
CA LEU A 156 28.94 24.07 7.90
C LEU A 156 28.40 23.36 9.15
N LEU A 157 29.26 23.06 10.13
CA LEU A 157 28.87 22.42 11.39
C LEU A 157 28.14 23.38 12.34
N GLY A 158 28.18 24.69 12.06
CA GLY A 158 27.37 25.69 12.74
C GLY A 158 25.87 25.48 12.51
N TYR A 159 25.49 24.96 11.34
CA TYR A 159 24.10 24.78 10.93
C TYR A 159 23.44 23.52 11.50
N THR A 160 22.22 23.67 12.01
CA THR A 160 21.34 22.57 12.48
C THR A 160 20.07 22.50 11.61
N PRO A 161 20.08 21.76 10.49
CA PRO A 161 18.96 21.70 9.54
C PRO A 161 17.81 20.77 9.99
N TYR A 162 17.56 20.71 11.29
CA TYR A 162 16.60 19.80 11.91
C TYR A 162 15.60 20.55 12.77
N GLN A 163 14.48 19.89 13.05
CA GLN A 163 13.50 20.43 13.98
C GLN A 163 14.00 20.23 15.43
N PRO A 164 13.55 21.04 16.40
CA PRO A 164 14.17 21.07 17.74
C PRO A 164 14.18 19.72 18.46
N GLY A 165 13.24 18.83 18.16
CA GLY A 165 13.20 17.49 18.74
C GLY A 165 14.43 16.64 18.40
N MET A 166 15.14 16.92 17.30
CA MET A 166 16.36 16.19 16.95
C MET A 166 17.48 16.38 17.97
N ALA A 167 17.57 17.57 18.57
CA ALA A 167 18.58 17.90 19.58
C ALA A 167 18.48 17.02 20.85
N LEU A 168 17.33 16.41 21.10
CA LEU A 168 17.14 15.49 22.23
C LEU A 168 18.08 14.27 22.16
N PHE A 169 18.44 13.83 20.95
CA PHE A 169 19.38 12.72 20.76
C PHE A 169 20.85 13.14 21.02
N GLY A 170 21.15 14.44 21.03
CA GLY A 170 22.46 14.98 21.37
C GLY A 170 22.66 15.24 22.86
N LEU A 171 21.58 15.33 23.66
CA LEU A 171 21.65 15.61 25.10
C LEU A 171 22.58 14.68 25.88
N PRO A 172 22.62 13.35 25.63
CA PRO A 172 23.52 12.46 26.35
C PRO A 172 25.00 12.87 26.19
N ARG A 173 25.40 13.32 24.99
CA ARG A 173 26.77 13.76 24.71
C ARG A 173 27.12 15.04 25.44
N ALA A 174 26.15 15.94 25.60
CA ALA A 174 26.32 17.17 26.37
C ALA A 174 26.55 16.91 27.88
N LEU A 175 26.20 15.72 28.39
CA LEU A 175 26.36 15.35 29.79
C LEU A 175 27.63 14.56 30.09
N SER A 176 28.16 13.80 29.13
CA SER A 176 29.37 12.99 29.30
C SER A 176 29.94 12.54 27.96
N ASP A 177 31.27 12.32 27.91
CA ASP A 177 31.99 11.88 26.71
C ASP A 177 32.12 10.35 26.53
N ALA A 178 31.29 9.55 27.20
CA ALA A 178 31.34 8.09 27.10
C ALA A 178 30.90 7.55 25.71
N TRP A 179 31.24 6.30 25.39
CA TRP A 179 30.85 5.69 24.10
C TRP A 179 29.33 5.56 23.92
N TRP A 180 28.58 5.43 25.01
CA TRP A 180 27.13 5.26 24.99
C TRP A 180 26.37 6.60 24.88
N THR A 181 27.07 7.73 25.01
CA THR A 181 26.48 9.07 24.82
C THR A 181 26.50 9.54 23.38
N ASP A 182 27.14 8.78 22.48
CA ASP A 182 27.10 9.00 21.03
C ASP A 182 25.65 9.03 20.54
N ALA A 183 25.28 10.08 19.78
CA ALA A 183 23.89 10.27 19.35
C ALA A 183 23.35 9.07 18.56
N ARG A 184 24.21 8.33 17.84
CA ARG A 184 23.83 7.13 17.09
C ARG A 184 23.30 6.02 17.97
N VAL A 185 23.83 5.86 19.19
CA VAL A 185 23.34 4.86 20.14
C VAL A 185 21.87 5.16 20.47
N TRP A 186 21.54 6.42 20.68
CA TRP A 186 20.18 6.86 20.99
C TRP A 186 19.25 6.83 19.78
N PHE A 187 19.77 7.14 18.58
CA PHE A 187 19.03 6.89 17.33
C PHE A 187 18.70 5.41 17.17
N ALA A 188 19.66 4.50 17.41
CA ALA A 188 19.45 3.06 17.31
C ALA A 188 18.44 2.54 18.34
N ILE A 189 18.54 3.00 19.59
CA ILE A 189 17.56 2.65 20.65
C ILE A 189 16.17 3.15 20.26
N GLY A 190 16.02 4.43 19.91
CA GLY A 190 14.74 5.03 19.54
C GLY A 190 14.11 4.33 18.33
N THR A 191 14.89 4.13 17.27
CA THR A 191 14.47 3.41 16.06
C THR A 191 14.01 1.99 16.40
N THR A 192 14.80 1.25 17.18
CA THR A 192 14.49 -0.14 17.54
C THR A 192 13.19 -0.22 18.34
N LEU A 193 13.02 0.62 19.37
CA LEU A 193 11.82 0.63 20.19
C LEU A 193 10.57 0.97 19.38
N VAL A 194 10.66 1.99 18.51
CA VAL A 194 9.54 2.43 17.66
C VAL A 194 9.18 1.37 16.62
N LEU A 195 10.16 0.73 15.98
CA LEU A 195 9.91 -0.36 15.03
C LEU A 195 9.33 -1.59 15.71
N LEU A 196 9.82 -1.97 16.89
CA LEU A 196 9.26 -3.07 17.68
C LEU A 196 7.80 -2.78 18.04
N LEU A 197 7.47 -1.54 18.41
CA LEU A 197 6.10 -1.12 18.66
C LEU A 197 5.23 -1.20 17.39
N ALA A 198 5.73 -0.70 16.26
CA ALA A 198 5.02 -0.76 14.98
C ALA A 198 4.73 -2.21 14.55
N VAL A 199 5.74 -3.09 14.66
CA VAL A 199 5.58 -4.54 14.41
C VAL A 199 4.59 -5.15 15.40
N ARG A 200 4.66 -4.80 16.69
CA ARG A 200 3.72 -5.30 17.71
C ARG A 200 2.28 -4.88 17.42
N ILE A 201 2.06 -3.66 16.95
CA ILE A 201 0.72 -3.15 16.59
C ILE A 201 0.15 -3.90 15.39
N LEU A 202 0.99 -4.22 14.40
CA LEU A 202 0.56 -4.91 13.19
C LEU A 202 0.49 -6.44 13.35
N ARG A 203 1.19 -7.01 14.33
CA ARG A 203 1.09 -8.43 14.66
C ARG A 203 -0.26 -8.69 15.30
N HIS A 204 -1.08 -9.51 14.63
CA HIS A 204 -2.33 -10.01 15.18
C HIS A 204 -2.34 -11.54 15.09
N PRO A 205 -2.67 -12.28 16.17
CA PRO A 205 -2.62 -13.76 16.18
C PRO A 205 -3.42 -14.42 15.05
N ALA A 206 -4.44 -13.74 14.54
CA ALA A 206 -5.32 -14.23 13.49
C ALA A 206 -4.85 -13.93 12.06
N ALA A 207 -3.80 -13.13 11.86
CA ALA A 207 -3.37 -12.69 10.54
C ALA A 207 -2.64 -13.79 9.73
N GLY A 208 -2.29 -14.91 10.38
CA GLY A 208 -1.69 -16.10 9.77
C GLY A 208 -0.23 -15.91 9.34
N ALA A 209 0.42 -17.02 8.98
CA ALA A 209 1.86 -17.06 8.70
C ALA A 209 2.30 -16.17 7.50
N ARG A 210 1.38 -15.89 6.56
CA ARG A 210 1.66 -15.02 5.41
C ARG A 210 1.84 -13.56 5.83
N HIS A 211 0.99 -13.06 6.73
CA HIS A 211 1.11 -11.70 7.25
C HIS A 211 2.40 -11.53 8.06
N ASP A 212 2.74 -12.52 8.88
CA ASP A 212 3.99 -12.49 9.66
C ASP A 212 5.23 -12.46 8.76
N ALA A 213 5.19 -13.12 7.60
CA ALA A 213 6.25 -13.06 6.61
C ALA A 213 6.34 -11.68 5.93
N LEU A 214 5.21 -11.01 5.67
CA LEU A 214 5.19 -9.63 5.15
C LEU A 214 5.71 -8.63 6.18
N LEU A 215 5.35 -8.81 7.46
CA LEU A 215 5.89 -7.99 8.55
C LEU A 215 7.39 -8.16 8.72
N LEU A 216 7.88 -9.40 8.60
CA LEU A 216 9.32 -9.67 8.58
C LEU A 216 10.00 -8.93 7.43
N ARG A 217 9.42 -8.98 6.22
CA ARG A 217 9.97 -8.29 5.04
C ARG A 217 10.04 -6.77 5.27
N GLY A 218 8.99 -6.19 5.84
CA GLY A 218 8.99 -4.80 6.25
C GLY A 218 10.10 -4.51 7.28
N ALA A 219 10.23 -5.33 8.32
CA ALA A 219 11.28 -5.15 9.32
C ALA A 219 12.68 -5.23 8.69
N GLN A 220 12.95 -6.21 7.83
CA GLN A 220 14.20 -6.31 7.08
C GLN A 220 14.49 -5.04 6.26
N ALA A 221 13.48 -4.49 5.59
CA ALA A 221 13.62 -3.26 4.81
C ALA A 221 14.01 -2.05 5.66
N ALA A 222 13.48 -1.94 6.89
CA ALA A 222 13.74 -0.83 7.79
C ALA A 222 14.97 -1.02 8.70
N THR A 223 15.65 -2.18 8.65
CA THR A 223 16.77 -2.49 9.55
C THR A 223 17.99 -3.03 8.83
N VAL A 224 17.86 -4.16 8.14
CA VAL A 224 18.97 -4.94 7.58
C VAL A 224 19.26 -4.56 6.12
N LEU A 225 18.37 -3.83 5.45
CA LEU A 225 18.66 -3.26 4.13
C LEU A 225 19.90 -2.35 4.22
N PRO A 226 20.91 -2.48 3.33
CA PRO A 226 22.20 -1.82 3.50
C PRO A 226 22.12 -0.31 3.64
N ILE A 227 21.19 0.32 2.93
CA ILE A 227 21.02 1.78 3.00
C ILE A 227 20.54 2.22 4.39
N CYS A 228 19.71 1.42 5.07
CA CYS A 228 19.23 1.66 6.44
C CYS A 228 20.30 1.28 7.48
N ALA A 229 21.00 0.17 7.25
CA ALA A 229 22.03 -0.32 8.16
C ALA A 229 23.25 0.61 8.20
N LEU A 230 23.73 1.06 7.03
CA LEU A 230 24.83 2.00 6.89
C LEU A 230 24.49 3.33 7.55
N THR A 231 23.34 3.92 7.19
CA THR A 231 22.92 5.23 7.72
C THR A 231 22.79 5.19 9.23
N LEU A 232 22.14 4.17 9.80
CA LEU A 232 22.03 4.05 11.26
C LEU A 232 23.38 3.88 11.97
N ALA A 233 24.31 3.12 11.39
CA ALA A 233 25.60 2.85 12.02
C ALA A 233 26.59 4.02 11.91
N THR A 234 26.43 4.92 10.93
CA THR A 234 27.42 5.96 10.62
C THR A 234 26.94 7.39 10.89
N GLY A 235 25.63 7.64 10.80
CA GLY A 235 25.01 8.96 10.98
C GLY A 235 23.70 8.89 11.76
N GLY A 236 22.62 8.45 11.11
CA GLY A 236 21.49 7.77 11.76
C GLY A 236 20.29 8.63 12.14
N ASP A 237 20.33 9.92 11.85
CA ASP A 237 19.28 10.90 12.14
C ASP A 237 17.94 10.58 11.42
N ASP A 238 17.99 9.98 10.23
CA ASP A 238 16.80 9.64 9.43
C ASP A 238 16.01 8.43 9.96
N LEU A 239 16.65 7.49 10.64
CA LEU A 239 16.00 6.24 11.04
C LEU A 239 14.93 6.40 12.12
N PRO A 240 15.11 7.24 13.16
CA PRO A 240 14.04 7.57 14.09
C PRO A 240 12.82 8.19 13.38
N VAL A 241 13.06 9.06 12.39
CA VAL A 241 12.00 9.71 11.60
C VAL A 241 11.25 8.68 10.76
N LEU A 242 11.98 7.81 10.04
CA LEU A 242 11.38 6.71 9.28
C LEU A 242 10.56 5.81 10.20
N ALA A 243 11.11 5.38 11.34
CA ALA A 243 10.45 4.50 12.27
C ALA A 243 9.14 5.10 12.79
N LEU A 244 9.13 6.40 13.12
CA LEU A 244 7.92 7.11 13.56
C LEU A 244 6.89 7.23 12.43
N CYS A 245 7.31 7.48 11.19
CA CYS A 245 6.42 7.44 10.02
C CYS A 245 5.81 6.04 9.80
N LEU A 246 6.59 4.98 9.95
CA LEU A 246 6.10 3.58 9.86
C LEU A 246 5.16 3.24 11.02
N LEU A 247 5.43 3.72 12.22
CA LEU A 247 4.54 3.60 13.38
C LEU A 247 3.21 4.34 13.14
N ALA A 248 3.26 5.54 12.55
CA ALA A 248 2.06 6.30 12.19
C ALA A 248 1.21 5.52 11.17
N LEU A 249 1.83 4.92 10.16
CA LEU A 249 1.17 4.04 9.20
C LEU A 249 0.62 2.77 9.86
N ALA A 250 1.31 2.19 10.85
CA ALA A 250 0.82 1.04 11.62
C ALA A 250 -0.42 1.39 12.47
N PHE A 251 -0.44 2.56 13.10
CA PHE A 251 -1.63 3.07 13.78
C PHE A 251 -2.77 3.37 12.81
N ALA A 252 -2.47 3.94 11.64
CA ALA A 252 -3.46 4.13 10.59
C ALA A 252 -4.04 2.81 10.11
N ALA A 253 -3.19 1.79 9.95
CA ALA A 253 -3.60 0.44 9.55
C ALA A 253 -4.50 -0.21 10.58
N THR A 254 -4.36 0.09 11.87
CA THR A 254 -5.21 -0.41 12.96
C THR A 254 -6.35 0.53 13.35
N ALA A 255 -6.69 1.50 12.48
CA ALA A 255 -7.77 2.47 12.66
C ALA A 255 -7.66 3.31 13.96
N ARG A 256 -6.43 3.68 14.36
CA ARG A 256 -6.13 4.52 15.52
C ARG A 256 -5.64 5.91 15.08
N PRO A 257 -6.55 6.83 14.66
CA PRO A 257 -6.17 8.10 14.03
C PRO A 257 -5.43 9.08 14.95
N GLY A 258 -5.79 9.16 16.24
CA GLY A 258 -5.09 10.02 17.20
C GLY A 258 -3.61 9.61 17.38
N PRO A 259 -3.33 8.35 17.75
CA PRO A 259 -1.97 7.83 17.80
C PRO A 259 -1.20 7.94 16.48
N ALA A 260 -1.85 7.76 15.33
CA ALA A 260 -1.23 7.99 14.03
C ALA A 260 -0.77 9.45 13.85
N GLY A 261 -1.62 10.41 14.24
CA GLY A 261 -1.29 11.84 14.27
C GLY A 261 -0.13 12.15 15.21
N ILE A 262 -0.12 11.58 16.42
CA ILE A 262 0.97 11.75 17.39
C ILE A 262 2.29 11.22 16.82
N ALA A 263 2.31 10.01 16.27
CA ALA A 263 3.53 9.40 15.74
C ALA A 263 4.13 10.20 14.58
N VAL A 264 3.31 10.65 13.62
CA VAL A 264 3.82 11.47 12.50
C VAL A 264 4.15 12.90 12.94
N GLY A 265 3.47 13.43 13.96
CA GLY A 265 3.81 14.70 14.59
C GLY A 265 5.16 14.67 15.30
N LEU A 266 5.47 13.60 16.03
CA LEU A 266 6.81 13.38 16.59
C LEU A 266 7.86 13.31 15.47
N ALA A 267 7.58 12.61 14.37
CA ALA A 267 8.49 12.60 13.22
C ALA A 267 8.71 14.00 12.62
N GLY A 268 7.64 14.79 12.50
CA GLY A 268 7.67 16.18 12.04
C GLY A 268 8.38 17.14 13.00
N ALA A 269 8.46 16.80 14.29
CA ALA A 269 9.23 17.53 15.31
C ALA A 269 10.71 17.15 15.31
N LEU A 270 11.12 16.09 14.59
CA LEU A 270 12.52 15.73 14.37
C LEU A 270 13.04 16.30 13.04
N LYS A 271 12.29 16.13 11.95
CA LYS A 271 12.76 16.49 10.60
C LYS A 271 11.61 16.89 9.68
N LEU A 272 11.84 17.93 8.88
CA LEU A 272 10.87 18.42 7.88
C LEU A 272 10.46 17.34 6.86
N PHE A 273 11.31 16.34 6.65
CA PHE A 273 11.05 15.25 5.70
C PHE A 273 9.81 14.40 6.05
N ALA A 274 9.32 14.45 7.28
CA ALA A 274 8.08 13.76 7.68
C ALA A 274 6.79 14.48 7.24
N TRP A 275 6.85 15.76 6.86
CA TRP A 275 5.66 16.57 6.56
C TRP A 275 4.85 16.07 5.35
N PRO A 276 5.44 15.60 4.24
CA PRO A 276 4.68 14.96 3.18
C PRO A 276 3.87 13.74 3.68
N VAL A 277 4.43 12.96 4.60
CA VAL A 277 3.73 11.82 5.22
C VAL A 277 2.59 12.31 6.12
N ALA A 278 2.84 13.36 6.92
CA ALA A 278 1.81 13.98 7.75
C ALA A 278 0.63 14.50 6.91
N ALA A 279 0.89 15.16 5.79
CA ALA A 279 -0.15 15.66 4.88
C ALA A 279 -1.02 14.52 4.33
N VAL A 280 -0.40 13.43 3.86
CA VAL A 280 -1.11 12.24 3.38
C VAL A 280 -1.96 11.60 4.48
N LEU A 281 -1.44 11.50 5.72
CA LEU A 281 -2.17 10.95 6.86
C LEU A 281 -3.32 11.84 7.34
N ILE A 282 -3.17 13.16 7.29
CA ILE A 282 -4.26 14.10 7.60
C ILE A 282 -5.40 13.92 6.59
N ILE A 283 -5.09 13.84 5.30
CA ILE A 283 -6.08 13.60 4.24
C ILE A 283 -6.74 12.21 4.41
N TRP A 284 -5.97 11.18 4.75
CA TRP A 284 -6.50 9.87 5.13
C TRP A 284 -7.48 9.96 6.31
N GLY A 285 -7.14 10.76 7.33
CA GLY A 285 -8.01 11.02 8.48
C GLY A 285 -9.32 11.68 8.06
N PHE A 286 -9.27 12.71 7.21
CA PHE A 286 -10.47 13.39 6.70
C PHE A 286 -11.36 12.46 5.87
N ALA A 287 -10.77 11.60 5.04
CA ALA A 287 -11.50 10.57 4.29
C ALA A 287 -12.25 9.57 5.20
N ARG A 288 -11.91 9.51 6.49
CA ARG A 288 -12.49 8.61 7.51
C ARG A 288 -13.19 9.35 8.65
N ARG A 289 -13.56 10.63 8.48
CA ARG A 289 -14.20 11.48 9.51
C ARG A 289 -13.40 11.58 10.82
N ALA A 290 -12.07 11.42 10.76
CA ALA A 290 -11.16 11.50 11.89
C ALA A 290 -10.02 12.51 11.67
N GLY A 291 -10.12 13.37 10.65
CA GLY A 291 -9.06 14.30 10.22
C GLY A 291 -8.54 15.19 11.32
N LEU A 292 -9.44 15.78 12.12
CA LEU A 292 -9.06 16.65 13.25
C LEU A 292 -8.19 15.94 14.31
N ARG A 293 -8.47 14.65 14.59
CA ARG A 293 -7.67 13.87 15.56
C ARG A 293 -6.27 13.59 15.04
N VAL A 294 -6.14 13.34 13.74
CA VAL A 294 -4.82 13.16 13.10
C VAL A 294 -4.08 14.50 13.07
N ALA A 295 -4.74 15.57 12.63
CA ALA A 295 -4.16 16.90 12.49
C ALA A 295 -3.69 17.48 13.82
N ALA A 296 -4.43 17.26 14.92
CA ALA A 296 -4.05 17.73 16.25
C ALA A 296 -2.66 17.23 16.66
N GLY A 297 -2.36 15.93 16.50
CA GLY A 297 -1.03 15.39 16.77
C GLY A 297 -0.01 15.78 15.70
N ALA A 298 -0.39 15.68 14.42
CA ALA A 298 0.51 15.85 13.28
C ALA A 298 1.03 17.30 13.15
N LEU A 299 0.24 18.29 13.56
CA LEU A 299 0.61 19.71 13.50
C LEU A 299 0.94 20.28 14.89
N GLY A 300 0.23 19.83 15.93
CA GLY A 300 0.39 20.37 17.28
C GLY A 300 1.74 20.04 17.90
N LEU A 301 2.27 18.83 17.69
CA LEU A 301 3.57 18.44 18.26
C LEU A 301 4.76 19.17 17.60
N PRO A 302 4.87 19.25 16.26
CA PRO A 302 5.90 20.08 15.64
C PRO A 302 5.79 21.54 16.06
N ALA A 303 4.59 22.10 16.13
CA ALA A 303 4.38 23.48 16.57
C ALA A 303 4.82 23.70 18.03
N ALA A 304 4.48 22.76 18.93
CA ALA A 304 4.90 22.80 20.32
C ALA A 304 6.43 22.69 20.49
N ALA A 305 7.09 21.88 19.66
CA ALA A 305 8.55 21.75 19.66
C ALA A 305 9.25 23.02 19.11
N LEU A 306 8.66 23.66 18.10
CA LEU A 306 9.17 24.89 17.49
C LEU A 306 8.99 26.12 18.38
N LEU A 307 7.91 26.18 19.17
CA LEU A 307 7.54 27.39 19.92
C LEU A 307 8.65 27.89 20.86
N PRO A 308 9.32 27.06 21.69
CA PRO A 308 10.41 27.55 22.53
C PRO A 308 11.56 28.15 21.72
N ALA A 309 12.00 27.48 20.65
CA ALA A 309 13.09 27.97 19.81
C ALA A 309 12.72 29.27 19.09
N LEU A 310 11.47 29.42 18.65
CA LEU A 310 10.95 30.67 18.07
C LEU A 310 10.94 31.81 19.07
N LEU A 311 10.65 31.54 20.35
CA LEU A 311 10.62 32.55 21.41
C LEU A 311 12.02 32.97 21.87
N VAL A 312 13.01 32.06 21.78
CA VAL A 312 14.40 32.35 22.14
C VAL A 312 15.11 33.10 21.02
N ASP A 313 15.07 32.58 19.78
CA ASP A 313 15.72 33.19 18.63
C ASP A 313 15.05 32.75 17.31
N SER A 314 14.10 33.57 16.84
CA SER A 314 13.38 33.29 15.59
C SER A 314 14.26 33.41 14.35
N GLU A 315 15.29 34.26 14.37
CA GLU A 315 16.17 34.47 13.22
C GLU A 315 17.09 33.27 13.03
N ALA A 316 17.72 32.78 14.12
CA ALA A 316 18.50 31.55 14.10
C ALA A 316 17.68 30.36 13.60
N LEU A 317 16.43 30.22 14.06
CA LEU A 317 15.55 29.14 13.61
C LEU A 317 15.27 29.23 12.10
N VAL A 318 14.90 30.41 11.59
CA VAL A 318 14.62 30.60 10.16
C VAL A 318 15.86 30.35 9.31
N GLU A 319 17.02 30.85 9.75
CA GLU A 319 18.30 30.66 9.08
C GLU A 319 18.65 29.16 8.97
N ASN A 320 18.53 28.42 10.06
CA ASN A 320 18.93 27.01 10.13
C ASN A 320 17.93 26.05 9.47
N VAL A 321 16.63 26.23 9.72
CA VAL A 321 15.59 25.25 9.34
C VAL A 321 14.99 25.54 7.96
N LEU A 322 14.99 26.80 7.52
CA LEU A 322 14.38 27.21 6.25
C LEU A 322 15.42 27.67 5.24
N ARG A 323 16.25 28.67 5.55
CA ARG A 323 17.15 29.30 4.57
C ARG A 323 18.27 28.36 4.15
N PHE A 324 18.95 27.71 5.10
CA PHE A 324 20.06 26.81 4.80
C PHE A 324 19.64 25.60 3.92
N PRO A 325 18.57 24.84 4.21
CA PRO A 325 18.12 23.76 3.34
C PRO A 325 17.67 24.20 1.94
N LEU A 326 17.20 25.45 1.80
CA LEU A 326 16.85 26.06 0.51
C LEU A 326 18.08 26.57 -0.27
N GLY A 327 19.28 26.45 0.29
CA GLY A 327 20.53 26.93 -0.33
C GLY A 327 20.76 28.43 -0.18
N HIS A 328 20.07 29.07 0.76
CA HIS A 328 20.19 30.51 1.05
C HIS A 328 20.99 30.81 2.34
N GLY A 329 21.67 29.82 2.90
CA GLY A 329 22.60 30.01 4.01
C GLY A 329 23.97 30.53 3.56
N LEU A 330 24.83 30.85 4.54
CA LEU A 330 26.21 31.33 4.34
C LEU A 330 27.10 30.31 3.61
N VAL A 331 26.86 29.03 3.84
CA VAL A 331 27.51 27.92 3.12
C VAL A 331 26.48 27.00 2.49
N THR A 332 26.85 26.37 1.37
CA THR A 332 25.97 25.41 0.68
C THR A 332 26.15 24.00 1.22
N SER A 333 25.04 23.26 1.33
CA SER A 333 25.09 21.86 1.73
C SER A 333 25.92 21.01 0.74
N PRO A 334 26.78 20.11 1.21
CA PRO A 334 27.52 19.16 0.36
C PRO A 334 26.62 18.04 -0.21
N ALA A 335 25.32 18.02 0.13
CA ALA A 335 24.37 16.99 -0.23
C ALA A 335 24.11 16.93 -1.76
N GLN A 336 24.86 16.10 -2.47
CA GLN A 336 24.68 15.87 -3.89
C GLN A 336 24.69 14.38 -4.20
N SER A 337 23.82 13.96 -5.11
CA SER A 337 23.75 12.59 -5.60
C SER A 337 23.34 12.63 -7.07
N PRO A 338 23.85 11.73 -7.92
CA PRO A 338 23.68 11.79 -9.37
C PRO A 338 22.29 11.30 -9.81
N PHE A 339 21.24 11.84 -9.20
CA PHE A 339 19.85 11.59 -9.58
C PHE A 339 19.43 12.49 -10.74
N PRO A 340 18.35 12.13 -11.47
CA PRO A 340 17.88 12.89 -12.62
C PRO A 340 17.77 14.40 -12.38
N GLY A 341 17.23 14.83 -11.24
CA GLY A 341 17.13 16.24 -10.87
C GLY A 341 18.47 16.97 -10.80
N HIS A 342 19.48 16.33 -10.21
CA HIS A 342 20.85 16.87 -10.14
C HIS A 342 21.50 16.92 -11.53
N LEU A 343 21.36 15.85 -12.32
CA LEU A 343 21.89 15.77 -13.68
C LEU A 343 21.24 16.81 -14.60
N ILE A 344 19.92 16.99 -14.52
CA ILE A 344 19.18 18.04 -15.24
C ILE A 344 19.69 19.41 -14.82
N ALA A 345 19.81 19.66 -13.51
CA ALA A 345 20.26 20.93 -12.97
C ALA A 345 21.68 21.31 -13.39
N GLY A 346 22.58 20.33 -13.55
CA GLY A 346 23.97 20.54 -13.94
C GLY A 346 24.24 20.49 -15.44
N ALA A 347 23.48 19.71 -16.22
CA ALA A 347 23.81 19.43 -17.63
C ALA A 347 23.01 20.24 -18.66
N LEU A 348 21.84 20.79 -18.31
CA LEU A 348 21.00 21.52 -19.26
C LEU A 348 21.10 23.05 -19.10
N PRO A 349 20.99 23.84 -20.18
CA PRO A 349 20.71 25.27 -20.10
C PRO A 349 19.41 25.50 -19.30
N ALA A 350 19.43 26.42 -18.34
CA ALA A 350 18.34 26.63 -17.38
C ALA A 350 17.92 25.37 -16.56
N GLY A 351 18.81 24.38 -16.44
CA GLY A 351 18.55 23.10 -15.80
C GLY A 351 17.95 23.19 -14.39
N ARG A 352 18.42 24.13 -13.56
CA ARG A 352 17.86 24.34 -12.21
C ARG A 352 16.38 24.73 -12.24
N ALA A 353 15.99 25.61 -13.17
CA ALA A 353 14.60 26.01 -13.34
C ALA A 353 13.74 24.84 -13.88
N ILE A 354 14.29 24.04 -14.80
CA ILE A 354 13.63 22.85 -15.34
C ILE A 354 13.39 21.82 -14.23
N ALA A 355 14.42 21.50 -13.44
CA ALA A 355 14.30 20.55 -12.34
C ALA A 355 13.28 21.02 -11.28
N ALA A 356 13.30 22.32 -10.95
CA ALA A 356 12.30 22.92 -10.07
C ALA A 356 10.88 22.83 -10.64
N ALA A 357 10.68 23.14 -11.92
CA ALA A 357 9.38 23.04 -12.58
C ALA A 357 8.84 21.59 -12.60
N LEU A 358 9.71 20.60 -12.85
CA LEU A 358 9.34 19.18 -12.81
C LEU A 358 8.96 18.72 -11.40
N LEU A 359 9.69 19.16 -10.38
CA LEU A 359 9.39 18.86 -8.99
C LEU A 359 8.04 19.47 -8.56
N ILE A 360 7.79 20.75 -8.91
CA ILE A 360 6.52 21.44 -8.65
C ILE A 360 5.37 20.74 -9.39
N GLY A 361 5.55 20.41 -10.68
CA GLY A 361 4.56 19.70 -11.48
C GLY A 361 4.21 18.34 -10.88
N THR A 362 5.21 17.59 -10.40
CA THR A 362 4.99 16.32 -9.69
C THR A 362 4.19 16.52 -8.40
N GLY A 363 4.54 17.55 -7.61
CA GLY A 363 3.78 17.93 -6.41
C GLY A 363 2.31 18.26 -6.72
N LEU A 364 2.05 19.01 -7.79
CA LEU A 364 0.69 19.33 -8.26
C LEU A 364 -0.09 18.08 -8.68
N VAL A 365 0.54 17.16 -9.42
CA VAL A 365 -0.10 15.89 -9.82
C VAL A 365 -0.49 15.07 -8.58
N ILE A 366 0.40 14.98 -7.59
CA ILE A 366 0.12 14.28 -6.32
C ILE A 366 -1.01 15.00 -5.57
N ALA A 367 -1.02 16.33 -5.50
CA ALA A 367 -2.06 17.11 -4.84
C ALA A 367 -3.44 16.92 -5.51
N VAL A 368 -3.52 16.99 -6.85
CA VAL A 368 -4.76 16.73 -7.60
C VAL A 368 -5.24 15.29 -7.38
N ARG A 369 -4.32 14.31 -7.36
CA ARG A 369 -4.66 12.92 -7.04
C ARG A 369 -5.24 12.79 -5.64
N LEU A 370 -4.60 13.39 -4.64
CA LEU A 370 -5.05 13.36 -3.25
C LEU A 370 -6.44 14.00 -3.09
N ALA A 371 -6.70 15.11 -3.79
CA ALA A 371 -8.00 15.78 -3.78
C ALA A 371 -9.11 14.94 -4.45
N ARG A 372 -8.82 14.31 -5.60
CA ARG A 372 -9.81 13.52 -6.35
C ARG A 372 -10.03 12.12 -5.80
N ARG A 373 -8.98 11.49 -5.26
CA ARG A 373 -8.96 10.10 -4.77
C ARG A 373 -8.16 10.01 -3.48
N PRO A 374 -8.70 10.51 -2.36
CA PRO A 374 -8.00 10.50 -1.08
C PRO A 374 -7.75 9.06 -0.59
N PRO A 375 -6.60 8.76 0.04
CA PRO A 375 -6.30 7.43 0.56
C PRO A 375 -7.27 7.05 1.68
N ARG A 376 -8.03 5.96 1.50
CA ARG A 376 -8.95 5.44 2.54
C ARG A 376 -8.34 4.34 3.42
N THR A 377 -7.19 3.80 3.01
CA THR A 377 -6.47 2.72 3.70
C THR A 377 -5.02 3.12 3.98
N ALA A 378 -4.42 2.54 5.03
CA ALA A 378 -3.00 2.77 5.34
C ALA A 378 -2.07 2.22 4.25
N HIS A 379 -2.46 1.11 3.60
CA HIS A 379 -1.79 0.61 2.40
C HIS A 379 -1.73 1.68 1.29
N ALA A 380 -2.86 2.30 0.95
CA ALA A 380 -2.89 3.35 -0.07
C ALA A 380 -2.09 4.59 0.36
N ALA A 381 -2.15 4.98 1.64
CA ALA A 381 -1.34 6.07 2.18
C ALA A 381 0.16 5.77 2.04
N ALA A 382 0.61 4.56 2.39
CA ALA A 382 2.00 4.13 2.26
C ALA A 382 2.48 4.13 0.79
N LEU A 383 1.66 3.68 -0.16
CA LEU A 383 2.00 3.74 -1.58
C LEU A 383 2.14 5.18 -2.09
N ILE A 384 1.24 6.08 -1.68
CA ILE A 384 1.31 7.49 -2.06
C ILE A 384 2.58 8.14 -1.48
N CYS A 385 2.86 7.91 -0.20
CA CYS A 385 4.10 8.38 0.43
C CYS A 385 5.33 7.82 -0.28
N GLY A 386 5.36 6.51 -0.56
CA GLY A 386 6.46 5.83 -1.20
C GLY A 386 6.77 6.35 -2.59
N TYR A 387 5.78 6.34 -3.50
CA TYR A 387 6.00 6.83 -4.86
C TYR A 387 6.16 8.35 -4.92
N GLY A 388 5.47 9.11 -4.07
CA GLY A 388 5.58 10.56 -4.01
C GLY A 388 6.97 11.01 -3.57
N LEU A 389 7.50 10.43 -2.49
CA LEU A 389 8.86 10.72 -2.03
C LEU A 389 9.92 10.21 -3.00
N LEU A 390 9.72 9.05 -3.63
CA LEU A 390 10.62 8.57 -4.67
C LEU A 390 10.74 9.59 -5.80
N ALA A 391 9.61 10.06 -6.32
CA ALA A 391 9.58 11.05 -7.39
C ALA A 391 10.23 12.37 -6.96
N ALA A 392 9.93 12.84 -5.74
CA ALA A 392 10.56 14.04 -5.19
C ALA A 392 12.09 13.90 -5.06
N ILE A 393 12.58 12.80 -4.49
CA ILE A 393 14.03 12.54 -4.33
C ILE A 393 14.72 12.46 -5.69
N LEU A 394 14.13 11.78 -6.68
CA LEU A 394 14.73 11.65 -8.00
C LEU A 394 14.81 12.99 -8.74
N LEU A 395 13.92 13.94 -8.47
CA LEU A 395 13.85 15.24 -9.14
C LEU A 395 14.52 16.37 -8.36
N MET A 396 14.81 16.20 -7.07
CA MET A 396 15.42 17.23 -6.24
C MET A 396 16.91 17.43 -6.62
N PRO A 397 17.34 18.64 -7.02
CA PRO A 397 18.71 18.89 -7.48
C PRO A 397 19.81 18.69 -6.43
N ALA A 398 19.48 18.95 -5.17
CA ALA A 398 20.35 18.78 -4.01
C ALA A 398 19.70 17.76 -3.08
N THR A 399 20.09 16.50 -3.18
CA THR A 399 19.54 15.41 -2.40
C THR A 399 20.62 14.40 -2.05
N ARG A 400 20.38 13.58 -1.02
CA ARG A 400 21.29 12.52 -0.59
C ARG A 400 20.76 11.16 -1.00
N PHE A 401 21.65 10.29 -1.46
CA PHE A 401 21.35 8.89 -1.74
C PHE A 401 20.64 8.18 -0.56
N GLY A 402 21.05 8.50 0.68
CA GLY A 402 20.45 7.95 1.90
C GLY A 402 18.93 8.12 1.98
N TYR A 403 18.36 9.19 1.44
CA TYR A 403 16.91 9.44 1.49
C TYR A 403 16.07 8.40 0.74
N LEU A 404 16.66 7.58 -0.13
CA LEU A 404 15.96 6.45 -0.74
C LEU A 404 15.47 5.41 0.28
N LEU A 405 15.96 5.43 1.53
CA LEU A 405 15.44 4.60 2.61
C LEU A 405 13.93 4.79 2.83
N TYR A 406 13.42 6.02 2.71
CA TYR A 406 12.01 6.34 2.93
C TYR A 406 11.08 5.66 1.91
N PRO A 407 11.21 5.93 0.59
CA PRO A 407 10.32 5.33 -0.38
C PRO A 407 10.43 3.80 -0.41
N ILE A 408 11.64 3.24 -0.25
CA ILE A 408 11.84 1.79 -0.21
C ILE A 408 11.12 1.18 0.98
N ALA A 409 11.29 1.75 2.19
CA ALA A 409 10.64 1.24 3.39
C ALA A 409 9.11 1.32 3.27
N PHE A 410 8.55 2.44 2.81
CA PHE A 410 7.10 2.59 2.66
C PHE A 410 6.50 1.60 1.65
N LEU A 411 7.15 1.41 0.50
CA LEU A 411 6.69 0.46 -0.52
C LEU A 411 6.78 -1.00 -0.05
N LEU A 412 7.83 -1.36 0.68
CA LEU A 412 8.01 -2.72 1.20
C LEU A 412 7.13 -3.01 2.44
N TRP A 413 6.77 -1.99 3.22
CA TRP A 413 5.79 -2.12 4.31
C TRP A 413 4.34 -2.14 3.82
N ALA A 414 4.04 -1.51 2.68
CA ALA A 414 2.66 -1.37 2.19
C ALA A 414 1.86 -2.68 2.21
N PRO A 415 2.39 -3.85 1.77
CA PRO A 415 1.65 -5.11 1.85
C PRO A 415 1.28 -5.54 3.28
N ALA A 416 2.15 -5.27 4.26
CA ALA A 416 1.91 -5.60 5.66
C ALA A 416 0.94 -4.62 6.36
N LEU A 417 0.70 -3.46 5.75
CA LEU A 417 -0.27 -2.46 6.20
C LEU A 417 -1.68 -2.72 5.63
N ALA A 418 -1.82 -3.68 4.72
CA ALA A 418 -3.13 -4.16 4.32
C ALA A 418 -3.77 -4.86 5.52
N GLN A 419 -5.02 -4.50 5.84
CA GLN A 419 -5.75 -5.16 6.92
C GLN A 419 -5.85 -6.66 6.63
N PRO A 420 -5.42 -7.53 7.56
CA PRO A 420 -5.82 -8.93 7.50
C PRO A 420 -7.35 -9.02 7.67
N PRO A 421 -8.01 -10.02 7.06
CA PRO A 421 -9.44 -10.22 7.26
C PRO A 421 -9.76 -10.36 8.76
N ASP A 422 -10.89 -9.78 9.19
CA ASP A 422 -11.27 -9.65 10.60
C ASP A 422 -11.37 -11.02 11.31
N PRO A 423 -10.67 -11.25 12.45
CA PRO A 423 -10.84 -12.42 13.29
C PRO A 423 -12.20 -12.56 13.98
N ALA A 424 -13.05 -11.54 14.01
CA ALA A 424 -14.37 -11.63 14.64
C ALA A 424 -15.32 -12.63 13.94
N THR A 425 -14.94 -13.16 12.76
CA THR A 425 -15.57 -14.31 12.10
C THR A 425 -14.95 -15.67 12.45
N GLY A 426 -14.03 -15.74 13.42
CA GLY A 426 -13.34 -16.95 13.87
C GLY A 426 -13.71 -17.38 15.29
N GLY A 427 -14.63 -18.35 15.40
CA GLY A 427 -14.70 -19.38 16.44
C GLY A 427 -14.64 -18.98 17.92
N ARG A 428 -15.80 -18.65 18.52
CA ARG A 428 -16.01 -18.78 19.98
C ARG A 428 -16.86 -20.03 20.25
N ARG A 429 -16.26 -21.04 20.90
CA ARG A 429 -16.97 -22.27 21.35
C ARG A 429 -18.02 -21.90 22.41
N VAL A 430 -19.27 -22.27 22.15
CA VAL A 430 -20.41 -22.27 23.07
C VAL A 430 -20.92 -23.72 23.18
N PRO A 431 -21.43 -24.19 24.34
CA PRO A 431 -21.76 -25.60 24.57
C PRO A 431 -22.91 -26.10 23.70
N ALA A 432 -22.97 -27.42 23.55
CA ALA A 432 -23.79 -28.17 22.62
C ALA A 432 -25.28 -27.76 22.58
N GLY A 433 -25.74 -27.33 21.40
CA GLY A 433 -27.16 -27.13 21.10
C GLY A 433 -27.41 -26.28 19.84
N ARG A 434 -27.40 -26.92 18.65
CA ARG A 434 -27.65 -26.38 17.29
C ARG A 434 -26.56 -25.42 16.73
N ARG A 435 -26.03 -25.82 15.56
CA ARG A 435 -24.77 -25.37 14.93
C ARG A 435 -24.76 -23.89 14.48
N PRO A 436 -23.68 -23.13 14.79
CA PRO A 436 -23.23 -21.98 14.02
C PRO A 436 -21.86 -22.26 13.35
N GLU A 437 -21.68 -21.96 12.05
CA GLU A 437 -20.38 -22.16 11.37
C GLU A 437 -20.00 -20.97 10.46
N GLY A 438 -18.82 -20.40 10.73
CA GLY A 438 -18.14 -19.42 9.90
C GLY A 438 -17.00 -20.07 9.12
N MET A 439 -17.33 -20.54 7.91
CA MET A 439 -16.48 -20.51 6.71
C MET A 439 -17.45 -20.63 5.52
N THR A 440 -17.99 -19.49 5.05
CA THR A 440 -19.20 -19.37 4.23
C THR A 440 -18.97 -19.58 2.74
N ARG A 441 -18.46 -20.75 2.33
CA ARG A 441 -18.63 -21.17 0.93
C ARG A 441 -20.05 -21.69 0.75
N TYR A 442 -20.66 -21.37 -0.38
CA TYR A 442 -21.86 -22.06 -0.83
C TYR A 442 -21.43 -23.43 -1.35
N ARG A 443 -22.13 -24.49 -0.97
CA ARG A 443 -21.88 -25.82 -1.51
C ARG A 443 -22.00 -25.84 -3.02
N ASP A 444 -23.02 -25.17 -3.55
CA ASP A 444 -23.37 -25.11 -4.97
C ASP A 444 -24.16 -23.81 -5.29
N ARG A 445 -24.42 -23.55 -6.57
CA ARG A 445 -25.26 -22.42 -7.03
C ARG A 445 -26.68 -22.45 -6.46
N ALA A 446 -27.22 -23.63 -6.15
CA ALA A 446 -28.56 -23.76 -5.60
C ALA A 446 -28.65 -23.35 -4.12
N GLU A 447 -27.61 -23.57 -3.33
CA GLU A 447 -27.51 -23.02 -1.98
C GLU A 447 -27.41 -21.50 -1.99
N ALA A 448 -26.57 -20.96 -2.87
CA ALA A 448 -26.44 -19.52 -3.06
C ALA A 448 -27.78 -18.87 -3.44
N GLY A 449 -28.55 -19.50 -4.33
CA GLY A 449 -29.89 -19.07 -4.70
C GLY A 449 -30.89 -19.07 -3.54
N ARG A 450 -30.86 -20.11 -2.67
CA ARG A 450 -31.70 -20.15 -1.45
C ARG A 450 -31.39 -18.98 -0.52
N VAL A 451 -30.11 -18.71 -0.26
CA VAL A 451 -29.68 -17.60 0.60
C VAL A 451 -30.10 -16.25 0.01
N LEU A 452 -30.04 -16.09 -1.31
CA LEU A 452 -30.54 -14.88 -1.97
C LEU A 452 -32.06 -14.73 -1.85
N ALA A 453 -32.81 -15.81 -2.06
CA ALA A 453 -34.27 -15.80 -1.95
C ALA A 453 -34.73 -15.36 -0.56
N ASP A 454 -34.06 -15.84 0.51
CA ASP A 454 -34.35 -15.45 1.89
C ASP A 454 -34.18 -13.93 2.14
N ARG A 455 -33.35 -13.26 1.34
CA ARG A 455 -33.15 -11.79 1.39
C ARG A 455 -34.11 -11.02 0.49
N LEU A 456 -34.83 -11.71 -0.40
CA LEU A 456 -35.77 -11.15 -1.38
C LEU A 456 -37.23 -11.37 -0.98
N THR A 457 -37.50 -11.87 0.23
CA THR A 457 -38.85 -12.22 0.71
C THR A 457 -39.84 -11.07 0.66
N ALA A 458 -39.37 -9.82 0.72
CA ALA A 458 -40.20 -8.63 0.56
C ALA A 458 -40.82 -8.49 -0.85
N LEU A 459 -40.34 -9.24 -1.85
CA LEU A 459 -40.91 -9.29 -3.20
C LEU A 459 -41.95 -10.40 -3.37
N ILE A 460 -42.19 -11.23 -2.36
CA ILE A 460 -43.21 -12.29 -2.44
C ILE A 460 -44.58 -11.61 -2.46
N GLY A 461 -45.38 -11.92 -3.48
CA GLY A 461 -46.71 -11.36 -3.67
C GLY A 461 -46.75 -9.96 -4.29
N GLU A 462 -45.59 -9.36 -4.58
CA GLU A 462 -45.52 -8.13 -5.37
C GLU A 462 -45.91 -8.40 -6.84
N PRO A 463 -46.82 -7.61 -7.44
CA PRO A 463 -47.18 -7.79 -8.83
C PRO A 463 -46.02 -7.39 -9.76
N ASP A 464 -45.98 -8.04 -10.93
CA ASP A 464 -45.07 -7.71 -12.04
C ASP A 464 -43.58 -7.94 -11.74
N VAL A 465 -43.23 -8.83 -10.81
CA VAL A 465 -41.83 -9.24 -10.56
C VAL A 465 -41.41 -10.32 -11.56
N VAL A 466 -40.24 -10.17 -12.16
CA VAL A 466 -39.58 -11.19 -12.99
C VAL A 466 -38.14 -11.37 -12.55
N VAL A 467 -37.71 -12.62 -12.38
CA VAL A 467 -36.32 -12.97 -12.04
C VAL A 467 -35.56 -13.27 -13.33
N LEU A 468 -34.48 -12.55 -13.57
CA LEU A 468 -33.66 -12.64 -14.78
C LEU A 468 -32.29 -13.21 -14.46
N GLY A 469 -31.98 -14.39 -14.97
CA GLY A 469 -30.64 -14.98 -14.86
C GLY A 469 -29.68 -14.43 -15.91
N LEU A 470 -28.51 -13.94 -15.48
CA LEU A 470 -27.43 -13.59 -16.40
C LEU A 470 -26.71 -14.84 -16.88
N VAL A 471 -26.56 -14.97 -18.20
CA VAL A 471 -25.95 -16.15 -18.79
C VAL A 471 -24.43 -16.14 -18.63
N ARG A 472 -23.81 -17.28 -18.28
CA ARG A 472 -24.42 -18.60 -18.04
C ARG A 472 -24.64 -18.91 -16.55
N GLY A 473 -23.69 -18.52 -15.70
CA GLY A 473 -23.62 -18.91 -14.29
C GLY A 473 -24.76 -18.39 -13.41
N GLY A 474 -25.39 -17.27 -13.77
CA GLY A 474 -26.50 -16.69 -13.01
C GLY A 474 -27.82 -17.46 -13.11
N VAL A 475 -28.05 -18.20 -14.20
CA VAL A 475 -29.35 -18.86 -14.46
C VAL A 475 -29.68 -19.95 -13.42
N PRO A 476 -28.78 -20.87 -13.03
CA PRO A 476 -29.06 -21.84 -11.97
C PRO A 476 -29.38 -21.20 -10.61
N VAL A 477 -28.75 -20.06 -10.29
CA VAL A 477 -29.03 -19.29 -9.06
C VAL A 477 -30.41 -18.63 -9.16
N ALA A 478 -30.68 -18.00 -10.31
CA ALA A 478 -31.93 -17.32 -10.61
C ALA A 478 -33.14 -18.26 -10.53
N ARG A 479 -33.01 -19.49 -11.05
CA ARG A 479 -34.07 -20.51 -10.98
C ARG A 479 -34.53 -20.76 -9.55
N VAL A 480 -33.58 -20.96 -8.63
CA VAL A 480 -33.90 -21.19 -7.22
C VAL A 480 -34.55 -19.96 -6.57
N VAL A 481 -34.12 -18.76 -6.94
CA VAL A 481 -34.75 -17.52 -6.48
C VAL A 481 -36.19 -17.41 -6.99
N ALA A 482 -36.43 -17.65 -8.27
CA ALA A 482 -37.75 -17.60 -8.89
C ALA A 482 -38.72 -18.61 -8.27
N GLU A 483 -38.31 -19.87 -8.11
CA GLU A 483 -39.08 -20.93 -7.45
C GLU A 483 -39.47 -20.56 -6.01
N ARG A 484 -38.54 -19.95 -5.27
CA ARG A 484 -38.78 -19.55 -3.87
C ARG A 484 -39.69 -18.33 -3.73
N LEU A 485 -39.62 -17.40 -4.67
CA LEU A 485 -40.46 -16.21 -4.68
C LEU A 485 -41.84 -16.47 -5.32
N GLY A 486 -41.99 -17.56 -6.09
CA GLY A 486 -43.20 -17.88 -6.83
C GLY A 486 -43.44 -16.95 -8.02
N VAL A 487 -42.36 -16.49 -8.67
CA VAL A 487 -42.41 -15.51 -9.77
C VAL A 487 -41.77 -16.08 -11.05
N PRO A 488 -42.10 -15.55 -12.24
CA PRO A 488 -41.53 -16.04 -13.49
C PRO A 488 -40.00 -15.91 -13.53
N LEU A 489 -39.34 -16.98 -14.00
CA LEU A 489 -37.92 -16.99 -14.39
C LEU A 489 -37.80 -16.66 -15.88
N ASP A 490 -36.90 -15.76 -16.23
CA ASP A 490 -36.44 -15.58 -17.60
C ASP A 490 -34.93 -15.36 -17.67
N VAL A 491 -34.40 -15.21 -18.88
CA VAL A 491 -32.99 -15.03 -19.18
C VAL A 491 -32.74 -13.63 -19.73
N LEU A 492 -31.63 -13.01 -19.31
CA LEU A 492 -31.19 -11.74 -19.89
C LEU A 492 -29.79 -11.92 -20.49
N VAL A 493 -29.73 -11.96 -21.82
CA VAL A 493 -28.47 -11.99 -22.57
C VAL A 493 -28.02 -10.57 -22.86
N VAL A 494 -26.81 -10.23 -22.44
CA VAL A 494 -26.20 -8.92 -22.74
C VAL A 494 -24.79 -9.08 -23.30
N ARG A 495 -24.41 -8.16 -24.19
CA ARG A 495 -23.07 -8.08 -24.77
C ARG A 495 -22.48 -6.70 -24.50
N LYS A 496 -21.24 -6.63 -24.06
CA LYS A 496 -20.52 -5.36 -23.91
C LYS A 496 -19.86 -4.99 -25.24
N LEU A 497 -19.90 -3.71 -25.57
CA LEU A 497 -19.18 -3.14 -26.71
C LEU A 497 -17.85 -2.59 -26.20
N GLY A 498 -16.77 -3.37 -26.34
CA GLY A 498 -15.42 -2.99 -25.90
C GLY A 498 -14.66 -2.18 -26.96
N MET A 499 -13.75 -1.30 -26.54
CA MET A 499 -12.90 -0.57 -27.49
C MET A 499 -11.98 -1.54 -28.27
N PRO A 500 -11.74 -1.33 -29.58
CA PRO A 500 -10.90 -2.23 -30.39
C PRO A 500 -9.49 -2.47 -29.80
N MET A 501 -8.83 -1.40 -29.35
CA MET A 501 -7.48 -1.46 -28.78
C MET A 501 -7.45 -1.77 -27.27
N ALA A 502 -8.62 -1.75 -26.62
CA ALA A 502 -8.76 -2.02 -25.18
C ALA A 502 -10.13 -2.66 -24.89
N PRO A 503 -10.34 -3.96 -25.23
CA PRO A 503 -11.65 -4.62 -25.13
C PRO A 503 -12.27 -4.63 -23.72
N GLU A 504 -11.43 -4.47 -22.69
CA GLU A 504 -11.84 -4.38 -21.30
C GLU A 504 -12.57 -3.06 -20.97
N VAL A 505 -12.36 -2.01 -21.76
CA VAL A 505 -13.03 -0.72 -21.61
C VAL A 505 -14.24 -0.70 -22.53
N ALA A 506 -15.44 -0.75 -21.94
CA ALA A 506 -16.69 -0.75 -22.69
C ALA A 506 -17.14 0.67 -23.03
N PHE A 507 -17.41 0.91 -24.32
CA PHE A 507 -18.05 2.13 -24.81
C PHE A 507 -19.58 1.98 -24.91
N GLY A 508 -20.12 0.78 -24.68
CA GLY A 508 -21.56 0.55 -24.68
C GLY A 508 -21.93 -0.90 -24.35
N ALA A 509 -23.21 -1.21 -24.51
CA ALA A 509 -23.77 -2.54 -24.36
C ALA A 509 -24.94 -2.76 -25.34
N LEU A 510 -25.14 -4.02 -25.72
CA LEU A 510 -26.26 -4.51 -26.50
C LEU A 510 -27.10 -5.45 -25.64
N GLY A 511 -28.41 -5.38 -25.84
CA GLY A 511 -29.38 -6.25 -25.21
C GLY A 511 -30.48 -6.68 -26.19
N PRO A 512 -31.41 -7.55 -25.74
CA PRO A 512 -32.45 -8.10 -26.59
C PRO A 512 -33.36 -7.01 -27.16
N GLY A 513 -34.09 -7.32 -28.25
CA GLY A 513 -35.05 -6.37 -28.84
C GLY A 513 -34.41 -5.14 -29.49
N GLY A 514 -33.12 -5.21 -29.88
CA GLY A 514 -32.39 -4.10 -30.51
C GLY A 514 -31.93 -3.02 -29.52
N VAL A 515 -32.00 -3.29 -28.22
CA VAL A 515 -31.59 -2.36 -27.17
C VAL A 515 -30.09 -2.07 -27.27
N ARG A 516 -29.76 -0.77 -27.32
CA ARG A 516 -28.39 -0.29 -27.44
C ARG A 516 -28.15 0.86 -26.47
N VAL A 517 -27.22 0.64 -25.55
CA VAL A 517 -26.76 1.65 -24.60
C VAL A 517 -25.36 2.08 -25.00
N LEU A 518 -25.13 3.37 -25.21
CA LEU A 518 -23.80 3.92 -25.48
C LEU A 518 -23.35 4.82 -24.34
N ASN A 519 -22.06 4.80 -24.07
CA ASN A 519 -21.38 5.77 -23.22
C ASN A 519 -20.72 6.80 -24.12
N ASP A 520 -21.40 7.94 -24.32
CA ASP A 520 -20.98 8.98 -25.27
C ASP A 520 -19.55 9.49 -25.01
N MET A 521 -19.15 9.58 -23.73
CA MET A 521 -17.80 10.00 -23.33
C MET A 521 -16.70 9.05 -23.82
N VAL A 522 -16.99 7.77 -23.96
CA VAL A 522 -16.03 6.77 -24.44
C VAL A 522 -16.18 6.60 -25.95
N ALA A 523 -17.42 6.53 -26.44
CA ALA A 523 -17.73 6.37 -27.86
C ALA A 523 -17.20 7.53 -28.72
N SER A 524 -17.13 8.75 -28.18
CA SER A 524 -16.59 9.93 -28.89
C SER A 524 -15.11 9.80 -29.30
N HIS A 525 -14.39 8.82 -28.76
CA HIS A 525 -12.98 8.56 -29.09
C HIS A 525 -12.80 7.54 -30.22
N LEU A 526 -13.89 6.99 -30.77
CA LEU A 526 -13.86 5.98 -31.83
C LEU A 526 -14.45 6.54 -33.13
N GLY A 527 -13.92 6.05 -34.26
CA GLY A 527 -14.53 6.31 -35.56
C GLY A 527 -15.89 5.61 -35.71
N PRO A 528 -16.81 6.12 -36.53
CA PRO A 528 -18.09 5.47 -36.80
C PRO A 528 -17.95 4.03 -37.30
N ASP A 529 -16.93 3.75 -38.12
CA ASP A 529 -16.66 2.43 -38.68
C ASP A 529 -16.20 1.43 -37.60
N ASP A 530 -15.34 1.86 -36.67
CA ASP A 530 -14.90 1.04 -35.53
C ASP A 530 -16.09 0.63 -34.65
N ILE A 531 -16.99 1.59 -34.39
CA ILE A 531 -18.21 1.35 -33.63
C ILE A 531 -19.10 0.34 -34.36
N ALA A 532 -19.31 0.53 -35.67
CA ALA A 532 -20.15 -0.35 -36.48
C ALA A 532 -19.58 -1.78 -36.58
N GLU A 533 -18.27 -1.94 -36.66
CA GLU A 533 -17.63 -3.25 -36.69
C GLU A 533 -17.83 -4.01 -35.37
N VAL A 534 -17.53 -3.37 -34.23
CA VAL A 534 -17.72 -4.00 -32.91
C VAL A 534 -19.20 -4.31 -32.69
N GLN A 535 -20.10 -3.39 -33.04
CA GLN A 535 -21.54 -3.61 -32.93
C GLN A 535 -22.01 -4.81 -33.74
N ARG A 536 -21.63 -4.93 -35.03
CA ARG A 536 -22.03 -6.07 -35.86
C ARG A 536 -21.58 -7.40 -35.26
N ARG A 537 -20.33 -7.48 -34.79
CA ARG A 537 -19.77 -8.70 -34.19
C ARG A 537 -20.50 -9.10 -32.91
N GLU A 538 -20.70 -8.14 -32.00
CA GLU A 538 -21.36 -8.43 -30.73
C GLU A 538 -22.87 -8.66 -30.89
N GLN A 539 -23.52 -8.03 -31.88
CA GLN A 539 -24.93 -8.28 -32.20
C GLN A 539 -25.14 -9.70 -32.73
N ALA A 540 -24.29 -10.19 -33.63
CA ALA A 540 -24.41 -11.56 -34.14
C ALA A 540 -24.29 -12.62 -33.03
N GLU A 541 -23.41 -12.39 -32.05
CA GLU A 541 -23.29 -13.28 -30.88
C GLU A 541 -24.46 -13.14 -29.91
N LEU A 542 -25.01 -11.93 -29.74
CA LEU A 542 -26.23 -11.71 -28.97
C LEU A 542 -27.41 -12.48 -29.58
N ASP A 543 -27.63 -12.34 -30.88
CA ASP A 543 -28.74 -12.98 -31.61
C ASP A 543 -28.62 -14.51 -31.53
N ARG A 544 -27.41 -15.06 -31.69
CA ARG A 544 -27.15 -16.50 -31.56
C ARG A 544 -27.54 -17.02 -30.18
N ARG A 545 -27.18 -16.31 -29.10
CA ARG A 545 -27.48 -16.70 -27.71
C ARG A 545 -28.95 -16.52 -27.35
N GLU A 546 -29.57 -15.45 -27.83
CA GLU A 546 -31.02 -15.24 -27.66
C GLU A 546 -31.79 -16.37 -28.34
N GLN A 547 -31.45 -16.73 -29.59
CA GLN A 547 -32.09 -17.85 -30.28
C GLN A 547 -31.92 -19.16 -29.52
N LEU A 548 -30.72 -19.41 -28.99
CA LEU A 548 -30.40 -20.62 -28.24
C LEU A 548 -31.18 -20.73 -26.93
N TYR A 549 -31.20 -19.68 -26.09
CA TYR A 549 -31.80 -19.77 -24.76
C TYR A 549 -33.31 -19.49 -24.73
N ARG A 550 -33.86 -18.82 -25.74
CA ARG A 550 -35.30 -18.54 -25.80
C ARG A 550 -36.13 -19.72 -26.27
N THR A 551 -35.57 -20.61 -27.10
CA THR A 551 -36.23 -21.84 -27.58
C THR A 551 -37.69 -21.65 -28.04
N GLY A 552 -38.01 -20.52 -28.68
CA GLY A 552 -39.35 -20.19 -29.18
C GLY A 552 -40.23 -19.32 -28.27
N ARG A 553 -39.76 -18.92 -27.08
CA ARG A 553 -40.43 -17.94 -26.21
C ARG A 553 -40.50 -16.55 -26.88
N PRO A 554 -41.51 -15.70 -26.56
CA PRO A 554 -41.66 -14.34 -27.11
C PRO A 554 -40.64 -13.36 -26.49
N PRO A 555 -40.08 -12.38 -27.23
CA PRO A 555 -39.00 -11.49 -26.80
C PRO A 555 -39.16 -10.93 -25.38
N LEU A 556 -38.04 -10.65 -24.71
CA LEU A 556 -38.07 -10.19 -23.31
C LEU A 556 -38.67 -8.80 -23.23
N ASP A 557 -39.82 -8.68 -22.56
CA ASP A 557 -40.50 -7.42 -22.29
C ASP A 557 -40.52 -7.14 -20.78
N LEU A 558 -39.93 -6.03 -20.38
CA LEU A 558 -39.84 -5.58 -18.99
C LEU A 558 -40.72 -4.36 -18.71
N THR A 559 -41.57 -3.96 -19.66
CA THR A 559 -42.41 -2.76 -19.55
C THR A 559 -43.26 -2.80 -18.27
N GLY A 560 -43.01 -1.86 -17.36
CA GLY A 560 -43.72 -1.74 -16.08
C GLY A 560 -43.34 -2.76 -15.01
N ARG A 561 -42.43 -3.71 -15.30
CA ARG A 561 -42.06 -4.82 -14.40
C ARG A 561 -40.94 -4.44 -13.42
N ILE A 562 -40.86 -5.20 -12.32
CA ILE A 562 -39.70 -5.21 -11.41
C ILE A 562 -38.76 -6.31 -11.87
N ALA A 563 -37.60 -5.93 -12.42
CA ALA A 563 -36.58 -6.85 -12.90
C ALA A 563 -35.59 -7.19 -11.79
N VAL A 564 -35.54 -8.45 -11.36
CA VAL A 564 -34.55 -8.97 -10.41
C VAL A 564 -33.44 -9.66 -11.18
N ILE A 565 -32.34 -8.97 -11.42
CA ILE A 565 -31.18 -9.48 -12.16
C ILE A 565 -30.29 -10.30 -11.21
N VAL A 566 -30.07 -11.57 -11.55
CA VAL A 566 -29.33 -12.54 -10.74
C VAL A 566 -28.09 -13.04 -11.47
N ASP A 567 -26.95 -13.07 -10.75
CA ASP A 567 -25.68 -13.64 -11.20
C ASP A 567 -25.07 -14.52 -10.10
N ASP A 568 -24.11 -15.40 -10.43
CA ASP A 568 -23.44 -16.26 -9.43
C ASP A 568 -22.36 -15.53 -8.63
N GLY A 569 -21.90 -14.38 -9.11
CA GLY A 569 -21.16 -13.42 -8.31
C GLY A 569 -20.49 -12.33 -9.15
N LEU A 570 -20.00 -11.29 -8.49
CA LEU A 570 -19.46 -10.12 -9.18
C LEU A 570 -17.99 -9.88 -8.86
N ALA A 571 -17.13 -10.07 -9.87
CA ALA A 571 -15.74 -9.66 -9.78
C ALA A 571 -15.54 -8.19 -10.12
N THR A 572 -15.89 -7.78 -11.35
CA THR A 572 -15.76 -6.40 -11.84
C THR A 572 -17.10 -5.69 -12.00
N GLY A 573 -18.22 -6.42 -12.00
CA GLY A 573 -19.57 -5.87 -12.14
C GLY A 573 -19.94 -5.41 -13.56
N ALA A 574 -19.03 -5.43 -14.53
CA ALA A 574 -19.24 -4.82 -15.85
C ALA A 574 -20.43 -5.43 -16.63
N THR A 575 -20.61 -6.75 -16.59
CA THR A 575 -21.73 -7.43 -17.26
C THR A 575 -23.06 -7.12 -16.57
N ALA A 576 -23.10 -7.18 -15.24
CA ALA A 576 -24.28 -6.83 -14.47
C ALA A 576 -24.68 -5.35 -14.66
N ARG A 577 -23.70 -4.45 -14.79
CA ARG A 577 -23.96 -3.04 -15.09
C ARG A 577 -24.61 -2.86 -16.47
N ALA A 578 -24.08 -3.53 -17.49
CA ALA A 578 -24.70 -3.57 -18.81
C ALA A 578 -26.13 -4.12 -18.75
N ALA A 579 -26.36 -5.16 -17.95
CA ALA A 579 -27.69 -5.74 -17.73
C ALA A 579 -28.66 -4.75 -17.07
N VAL A 580 -28.23 -3.97 -16.07
CA VAL A 580 -29.05 -2.93 -15.46
C VAL A 580 -29.48 -1.88 -16.49
N GLN A 581 -28.55 -1.43 -17.33
CA GLN A 581 -28.83 -0.43 -18.36
C GLN A 581 -29.78 -0.95 -19.44
N VAL A 582 -29.56 -2.18 -19.90
CA VAL A 582 -30.45 -2.86 -20.86
C VAL A 582 -31.84 -3.05 -20.25
N ALA A 583 -31.95 -3.50 -19.01
CA ALA A 583 -33.23 -3.73 -18.35
C ALA A 583 -34.06 -2.44 -18.23
N ARG A 584 -33.41 -1.31 -17.93
CA ARG A 584 -34.08 0.01 -17.93
C ARG A 584 -34.58 0.40 -19.33
N GLN A 585 -33.79 0.18 -20.38
CA GLN A 585 -34.22 0.47 -21.76
C GLN A 585 -35.34 -0.46 -22.25
N LEU A 586 -35.44 -1.68 -21.71
CA LEU A 586 -36.57 -2.60 -21.93
C LEU A 586 -37.83 -2.22 -21.14
N GLY A 587 -37.84 -1.09 -20.41
CA GLY A 587 -39.02 -0.55 -19.74
C GLY A 587 -39.21 -1.00 -18.29
N ALA A 588 -38.20 -1.61 -17.65
CA ALA A 588 -38.29 -1.99 -16.24
C ALA A 588 -38.57 -0.78 -15.34
N ARG A 589 -39.66 -0.87 -14.55
CA ARG A 589 -40.06 0.12 -13.53
C ARG A 589 -39.02 0.20 -12.41
N ARG A 590 -38.44 -0.95 -12.04
CA ARG A 590 -37.46 -1.07 -10.97
C ARG A 590 -36.48 -2.20 -11.32
N VAL A 591 -35.20 -1.97 -11.07
CA VAL A 591 -34.12 -2.95 -11.28
C VAL A 591 -33.45 -3.26 -9.94
N VAL A 592 -33.57 -4.51 -9.52
CA VAL A 592 -32.91 -5.06 -8.33
C VAL A 592 -31.81 -6.00 -8.80
N VAL A 593 -30.58 -5.81 -8.33
CA VAL A 593 -29.50 -6.76 -8.56
C VAL A 593 -29.34 -7.65 -7.33
N ALA A 594 -29.36 -8.97 -7.50
CA ALA A 594 -29.21 -9.93 -6.42
C ALA A 594 -28.08 -10.92 -6.75
N VAL A 595 -27.00 -10.88 -5.97
CA VAL A 595 -25.80 -11.69 -6.22
C VAL A 595 -25.26 -12.29 -4.92
N PRO A 596 -24.87 -13.58 -4.89
CA PRO A 596 -24.50 -14.25 -3.64
C PRO A 596 -23.22 -13.69 -3.02
N VAL A 597 -22.29 -13.25 -3.87
CA VAL A 597 -21.00 -12.68 -3.49
C VAL A 597 -20.55 -11.59 -4.47
N SER A 598 -19.92 -10.52 -3.98
CA SER A 598 -19.41 -9.42 -4.81
C SER A 598 -18.10 -8.85 -4.26
N SER A 599 -17.24 -8.33 -5.15
CA SER A 599 -16.21 -7.38 -4.75
C SER A 599 -16.83 -6.07 -4.28
N GLU A 600 -16.14 -5.32 -3.42
CA GLU A 600 -16.63 -4.02 -2.95
C GLU A 600 -16.76 -3.03 -4.12
N GLU A 601 -15.80 -3.03 -5.05
CA GLU A 601 -15.81 -2.15 -6.22
C GLU A 601 -17.01 -2.42 -7.14
N ALA A 602 -17.33 -3.70 -7.41
CA ALA A 602 -18.49 -4.05 -8.23
C ALA A 602 -19.81 -3.73 -7.51
N TYR A 603 -19.87 -3.90 -6.18
CA TYR A 603 -21.03 -3.55 -5.38
C TYR A 603 -21.30 -2.05 -5.38
N GLU A 604 -20.30 -1.22 -5.09
CA GLU A 604 -20.41 0.25 -5.09
C GLU A 604 -20.83 0.76 -6.47
N MET A 605 -20.26 0.20 -7.55
CA MET A 605 -20.60 0.55 -8.93
C MET A 605 -22.08 0.30 -9.23
N LEU A 606 -22.61 -0.87 -8.85
CA LEU A 606 -24.01 -1.22 -9.11
C LEU A 606 -24.98 -0.52 -8.17
N ALA A 607 -24.57 -0.27 -6.92
CA ALA A 607 -25.39 0.48 -5.96
C ALA A 607 -25.62 1.93 -6.41
N ALA A 608 -24.78 2.46 -7.30
CA ALA A 608 -24.96 3.76 -7.91
C ALA A 608 -25.93 3.77 -9.12
N GLU A 609 -26.28 2.62 -9.71
CA GLU A 609 -27.08 2.53 -10.95
C GLU A 609 -28.39 1.74 -10.82
N ALA A 610 -28.38 0.65 -10.04
CA ALA A 610 -29.56 -0.14 -9.75
C ALA A 610 -30.37 0.50 -8.60
N ASP A 611 -31.68 0.24 -8.55
CA ASP A 611 -32.53 0.76 -7.47
C ASP A 611 -32.24 0.07 -6.14
N GLN A 612 -31.75 -1.18 -6.19
CA GLN A 612 -31.31 -1.93 -5.02
C GLN A 612 -30.28 -3.00 -5.40
N VAL A 613 -29.29 -3.22 -4.54
CA VAL A 613 -28.33 -4.33 -4.66
C VAL A 613 -28.35 -5.19 -3.40
N ILE A 614 -28.68 -6.46 -3.57
CA ILE A 614 -28.69 -7.48 -2.52
C ILE A 614 -27.47 -8.37 -2.68
N CYS A 615 -26.58 -8.31 -1.69
CA CYS A 615 -25.36 -9.10 -1.68
C CYS A 615 -25.06 -9.61 -0.27
N PRO A 616 -25.41 -10.88 0.04
CA PRO A 616 -25.20 -11.46 1.37
C PRO A 616 -23.72 -11.52 1.78
N GLN A 617 -22.82 -11.79 0.83
CA GLN A 617 -21.39 -11.86 1.09
C GLN A 617 -20.63 -10.76 0.34
N ARG A 618 -20.05 -9.82 1.09
CA ARG A 618 -19.14 -8.78 0.57
C ARG A 618 -17.77 -8.92 1.23
N PRO A 619 -16.96 -9.90 0.78
CA PRO A 619 -15.65 -10.17 1.37
C PRO A 619 -14.72 -8.96 1.16
N PRO A 620 -14.06 -8.45 2.22
CA PRO A 620 -13.11 -7.33 2.11
C PRO A 620 -11.93 -7.61 1.18
N THR A 621 -11.58 -8.89 1.04
CA THR A 621 -10.59 -9.40 0.08
C THR A 621 -11.28 -10.34 -0.91
N PHE A 622 -11.94 -9.75 -1.92
CA PHE A 622 -12.53 -10.51 -3.01
C PHE A 622 -11.44 -11.03 -3.96
N GLY A 623 -11.39 -12.34 -4.17
CA GLY A 623 -10.50 -12.99 -5.14
C GLY A 623 -11.20 -13.23 -6.47
N ALA A 624 -11.85 -14.39 -6.58
CA ALA A 624 -12.67 -14.77 -7.72
C ALA A 624 -13.98 -15.38 -7.20
N VAL A 625 -15.06 -15.31 -8.00
CA VAL A 625 -16.39 -15.82 -7.63
C VAL A 625 -16.32 -17.29 -7.20
N GLY A 626 -15.64 -18.14 -7.97
CA GLY A 626 -15.53 -19.57 -7.68
C GLY A 626 -14.83 -19.92 -6.36
N ALA A 627 -14.12 -18.99 -5.71
CA ALA A 627 -13.52 -19.24 -4.40
C ALA A 627 -14.55 -19.31 -3.25
N TYR A 628 -15.79 -18.89 -3.52
CA TYR A 628 -16.92 -18.87 -2.58
C TYR A 628 -17.90 -20.02 -2.81
N TYR A 629 -17.52 -20.98 -3.66
CA TYR A 629 -18.29 -22.16 -3.98
C TYR A 629 -17.43 -23.41 -3.76
N ASP A 630 -18.00 -24.46 -3.20
CA ASP A 630 -17.33 -25.77 -3.14
C ASP A 630 -17.44 -26.49 -4.49
N ASP A 631 -18.61 -26.44 -5.12
CA ASP A 631 -18.84 -26.80 -6.52
C ASP A 631 -19.10 -25.54 -7.36
N PHE A 632 -18.15 -25.23 -8.24
CA PHE A 632 -18.23 -24.15 -9.21
C PHE A 632 -17.89 -24.64 -10.63
N HIS A 633 -18.52 -25.75 -11.06
CA HIS A 633 -18.38 -26.20 -12.44
C HIS A 633 -18.86 -25.14 -13.44
N GLU A 634 -18.30 -25.21 -14.65
CA GLU A 634 -18.74 -24.37 -15.76
C GLU A 634 -20.16 -24.80 -16.18
N VAL A 635 -21.08 -23.85 -16.29
CA VAL A 635 -22.48 -24.10 -16.70
C VAL A 635 -22.54 -24.15 -18.22
N PRO A 636 -22.80 -25.33 -18.84
CA PRO A 636 -22.96 -25.48 -20.27
C PRO A 636 -24.33 -24.97 -20.75
N ASP A 637 -24.49 -24.77 -22.06
CA ASP A 637 -25.70 -24.16 -22.64
C ASP A 637 -26.95 -25.03 -22.45
N ASP A 638 -26.80 -26.35 -22.44
CA ASP A 638 -27.87 -27.32 -22.17
C ASP A 638 -28.41 -27.19 -20.75
N GLU A 639 -27.54 -26.99 -19.74
CA GLU A 639 -27.96 -26.73 -18.36
C GLU A 639 -28.76 -25.42 -18.25
N VAL A 640 -28.34 -24.37 -18.97
CA VAL A 640 -29.10 -23.11 -19.05
C VAL A 640 -30.49 -23.35 -19.63
N THR A 641 -30.58 -24.05 -20.76
CA THR A 641 -31.88 -24.35 -21.39
C THR A 641 -32.77 -25.21 -20.50
N ALA A 642 -32.21 -26.24 -19.84
CA ALA A 642 -32.94 -27.11 -18.93
C ALA A 642 -33.50 -26.33 -17.72
N ALA A 643 -32.71 -25.42 -17.15
CA ALA A 643 -33.12 -24.58 -16.04
C ALA A 643 -34.28 -23.63 -16.42
N LEU A 644 -34.31 -23.15 -17.67
CA LEU A 644 -35.37 -22.27 -18.18
C LEU A 644 -36.66 -23.04 -18.55
N THR A 645 -36.57 -24.32 -18.93
CA THR A 645 -37.74 -25.16 -19.25
C THR A 645 -38.42 -25.74 -18.01
N ALA A 646 -37.71 -25.91 -16.90
CA ALA A 646 -38.24 -26.54 -15.68
C ALA A 646 -39.20 -25.66 -14.87
N THR A 647 -39.36 -24.38 -15.23
CA THR A 647 -40.20 -23.40 -14.52
C THR A 647 -41.48 -23.04 -15.30
N GLY A 648 -41.88 -23.89 -16.25
CA GLY A 648 -43.12 -23.77 -17.03
C GLY A 648 -44.33 -24.39 -16.36
#